data_AF-A0A662M9Q0-F1
#
_entry.id   AF-A0A662M9Q0-F1
#
_cell.length_a   1.000
_cell.length_b   1.000
_cell.length_c   1.000
_cell.angle_alpha   90.00
_cell.angle_beta   90.00
_cell.angle_gamma   90.00
#
_symmetry.space_group_name_H-M   'P 1'
#
loop_
_entity.id
_entity.type
_entity.pdbx_description
1 polymer ?
#
loop_
_entity_poly.entity_id
_entity_poly.type
_entity_poly.pdbx_seq_one_letter_code
_entity_poly.pdbx_strand_id
1 'polypeptide(L)'
;MITTTIGPVITLALEENEKYVTIVIISKEVDERIANILNTFSSSGLKVSVVVNRINKSISLEEIPKDVEAVVGAYGNAFLPLLYDLGLDRIARSHISLSADYANEIMSATVFCSPDLAYNDLLLKDLDNIGFKAALVPDTKYLPSGHAYRIPGLTSRLIILTVNRTLTSLLYTDSVERLEKDLENTILAYLDTADFVILALNVEKLMRYRGSAYLDVINATKNALLKISKFSWIHVTTPDEIASRVQIKEITLGEFKAYDLRNVSLVSTYSESKIPRRKALFPEISMDGITPYDFIKDNSQKVLWTLYRDYVPKEITKYLLLSQDKDLTLNVGKKAYKNYIKIKELLREHYHDLGIAPPEIIASNAPFDGKPLDVMPPDAMGEVPNRVLLDGALDEWKSYTKTSYGNIAIYVSYDIEGNVYIGLKNTSKLTLVIGYDMPPRDVMNASWLIKTPSGALDAGFAYRYIITVEGNHVEFTDVRTKNLAYELTFGRENNTWEIEIPRYLVEDIIPRSGFTRVLYIAPVLGDHVMKPTYFKLVNITIPSMPVIYCVDPIGDDFGPGTYKYSPRGALDLTMLAYYLAGDFVIINVSFLSSSKDVRPVVDIYFDFEPGLGSFHPMNGSNVEFLSTFNWEIAIRASDDPKATFLRIWLGNMTITSNIYAELRGTTLTIIVPSRYLMLPRSTSSIRVAVLVGEYNKSSPGYWQKVNESLGASKTAVSLGIQPNVVDMLAPSVDMQKSLLGSYDPGSRKLARVTGFSPKETIIVNPTPSSTSSPPQSPTSAISPGSPGGQDRGSRYGAVIAIIVILVALILVIVLRRRAS
;
A
#
# COMPACT_ATOMS: atom_id res chain seq x y z
N MET A 1 -94.67 13.66 32.27
CA MET A 1 -93.85 13.16 33.40
C MET A 1 -92.98 12.03 32.88
N ILE A 2 -91.69 12.29 32.68
CA ILE A 2 -90.66 11.26 32.46
C ILE A 2 -89.58 11.60 33.47
N THR A 3 -89.46 10.77 34.50
CA THR A 3 -88.46 10.93 35.56
C THR A 3 -87.17 10.24 35.14
N THR A 4 -86.11 11.04 35.22
CA THR A 4 -84.70 10.72 35.01
C THR A 4 -84.16 9.78 36.10
N THR A 5 -83.24 8.90 35.72
CA THR A 5 -82.28 8.30 36.64
C THR A 5 -80.92 8.34 35.97
N ILE A 6 -80.05 9.22 36.47
CA ILE A 6 -78.67 9.40 36.03
C ILE A 6 -77.83 8.38 36.80
N GLY A 7 -77.29 7.38 36.10
CA GLY A 7 -76.20 6.54 36.60
C GLY A 7 -74.84 7.14 36.19
N PRO A 8 -73.78 6.99 36.99
CA PRO A 8 -72.46 7.52 36.64
C PRO A 8 -71.90 6.74 35.44
N VAL A 9 -71.58 7.47 34.37
CA VAL A 9 -70.71 6.97 33.31
C VAL A 9 -69.31 6.90 33.91
N ILE A 10 -68.83 5.70 34.20
CA ILE A 10 -67.41 5.43 34.39
C ILE A 10 -66.80 5.54 32.98
N THR A 11 -66.29 6.71 32.65
CA THR A 11 -65.38 6.87 31.51
C THR A 11 -64.09 6.18 31.91
N LEU A 12 -63.92 4.91 31.53
CA LEU A 12 -62.59 4.32 31.40
C LEU A 12 -61.87 5.18 30.37
N ALA A 13 -61.00 6.07 30.84
CA ALA A 13 -59.98 6.67 30.00
C ALA A 13 -59.15 5.49 29.47
N LEU A 14 -59.39 5.12 28.21
CA LEU A 14 -58.41 4.40 27.42
C LEU A 14 -57.19 5.30 27.41
N GLU A 15 -56.12 4.91 28.12
CA GLU A 15 -54.80 5.52 27.90
C GLU A 15 -54.55 5.41 26.39
N GLU A 16 -54.54 6.54 25.67
CA GLU A 16 -54.08 6.57 24.29
C GLU A 16 -52.63 6.08 24.33
N ASN A 17 -52.38 4.85 23.88
CA ASN A 17 -51.03 4.29 23.81
C ASN A 17 -50.23 5.14 22.82
N GLU A 18 -49.47 6.11 23.33
CA GLU A 18 -48.58 6.96 22.54
C GLU A 18 -47.71 6.09 21.63
N LYS A 19 -47.68 6.44 20.33
CA LYS A 19 -46.92 5.77 19.30
C LYS A 19 -45.84 6.69 18.76
N TYR A 20 -44.72 6.12 18.35
CA TYR A 20 -43.57 6.92 17.91
C TYR A 20 -43.16 6.60 16.48
N VAL A 21 -42.80 7.63 15.71
CA VAL A 21 -42.24 7.46 14.36
C VAL A 21 -40.95 8.24 14.30
N THR A 22 -39.93 7.68 13.65
CA THR A 22 -38.68 8.40 13.45
C THR A 22 -38.07 8.11 12.08
N ILE A 23 -37.29 9.08 11.61
CA ILE A 23 -36.50 8.99 10.40
C ILE A 23 -35.04 9.27 10.71
N VAL A 24 -34.18 8.37 10.24
CA VAL A 24 -32.73 8.43 10.39
C VAL A 24 -32.10 8.58 9.02
N ILE A 25 -31.44 9.70 8.78
CA ILE A 25 -30.68 9.98 7.55
C ILE A 25 -29.30 9.35 7.67
N ILE A 26 -28.98 8.46 6.75
CA ILE A 26 -27.69 7.76 6.67
C ILE A 26 -26.94 8.31 5.45
N SER A 27 -25.73 8.80 5.72
CA SER A 27 -24.77 9.27 4.71
C SER A 27 -23.36 8.83 5.08
N LYS A 28 -22.46 8.72 4.11
CA LYS A 28 -21.03 8.48 4.37
C LYS A 28 -20.36 9.61 5.12
N GLU A 29 -20.85 10.83 4.89
CA GLU A 29 -20.31 12.07 5.42
C GLU A 29 -21.41 13.11 5.51
N VAL A 30 -21.36 13.92 6.55
CA VAL A 30 -22.22 15.10 6.68
C VAL A 30 -21.56 16.23 5.89
N ASP A 31 -22.20 16.61 4.78
CA ASP A 31 -21.82 17.72 3.90
C ASP A 31 -23.00 18.70 3.73
N GLU A 32 -22.81 19.74 2.92
CA GLU A 32 -23.84 20.76 2.63
C GLU A 32 -25.15 20.13 2.11
N ARG A 33 -25.07 19.03 1.34
CA ARG A 33 -26.26 18.36 0.81
C ARG A 33 -27.05 17.70 1.94
N ILE A 34 -26.35 17.04 2.86
CA ILE A 34 -26.98 16.43 4.03
C ILE A 34 -27.60 17.51 4.93
N ALA A 35 -26.91 18.63 5.16
CA ALA A 35 -27.48 19.75 5.90
C ALA A 35 -28.76 20.30 5.25
N ASN A 36 -28.80 20.42 3.92
CA ASN A 36 -30.00 20.83 3.18
C ASN A 36 -31.17 19.82 3.32
N ILE A 37 -30.88 18.52 3.31
CA ILE A 37 -31.88 17.48 3.57
C ILE A 37 -32.40 17.62 5.01
N LEU A 38 -31.54 17.80 6.00
CA LEU A 38 -31.94 17.96 7.40
C LEU A 38 -32.80 19.21 7.60
N ASN A 39 -32.41 20.34 7.00
CA ASN A 39 -33.19 21.57 7.00
C ASN A 39 -34.59 21.38 6.38
N THR A 40 -34.73 20.50 5.38
CA THR A 40 -36.03 20.21 4.75
C THR A 40 -37.03 19.59 5.75
N PHE A 41 -36.57 18.76 6.69
CA PHE A 41 -37.41 18.20 7.76
C PHE A 41 -37.59 19.18 8.92
N SER A 42 -36.48 19.71 9.46
CA SER A 42 -36.47 20.59 10.64
C SER A 42 -37.29 21.88 10.42
N SER A 43 -37.17 22.53 9.25
CA SER A 43 -37.97 23.72 8.93
C SER A 43 -39.49 23.49 8.88
N SER A 44 -39.91 22.23 8.75
CA SER A 44 -41.33 21.84 8.80
C SER A 44 -41.79 21.43 10.21
N GLY A 45 -40.93 21.59 11.22
CA GLY A 45 -41.21 21.22 12.61
C GLY A 45 -41.08 19.73 12.91
N LEU A 46 -40.49 18.95 12.00
CA LEU A 46 -40.23 17.52 12.22
C LEU A 46 -38.85 17.31 12.83
N LYS A 47 -38.78 16.48 13.88
CA LYS A 47 -37.50 15.97 14.39
C LYS A 47 -36.92 14.95 13.42
N VAL A 48 -35.61 15.00 13.22
CA VAL A 48 -34.86 14.12 12.33
C VAL A 48 -33.50 13.78 12.94
N SER A 49 -33.00 12.58 12.65
CA SER A 49 -31.69 12.13 13.10
C SER A 49 -30.74 11.93 11.94
N VAL A 50 -29.44 12.11 12.16
CA VAL A 50 -28.39 11.88 11.17
C VAL A 50 -27.31 10.98 11.72
N VAL A 51 -26.89 9.98 10.95
CA VAL A 51 -25.72 9.15 11.28
C VAL A 51 -24.45 9.90 10.90
N VAL A 52 -23.62 10.21 11.91
CA VAL A 52 -22.41 11.01 11.76
C VAL A 52 -21.20 10.09 11.64
N ASN A 53 -20.93 9.59 10.44
CA ASN A 53 -19.68 8.86 10.19
C ASN A 53 -18.46 9.82 10.22
N ARG A 54 -18.59 10.99 9.59
CA ARG A 54 -17.63 12.12 9.66
C ARG A 54 -18.31 13.41 9.20
N ILE A 55 -17.74 14.55 9.53
CA ILE A 55 -18.18 15.86 9.03
C ILE A 55 -17.16 16.39 8.00
N ASN A 56 -17.67 16.87 6.86
CA ASN A 56 -16.83 17.49 5.85
C ASN A 56 -16.25 18.81 6.39
N LYS A 57 -14.97 19.08 6.17
CA LYS A 57 -14.35 20.32 6.63
C LYS A 57 -14.89 21.58 5.95
N SER A 58 -15.58 21.45 4.82
CA SER A 58 -16.11 22.59 4.07
C SER A 58 -17.43 23.14 4.61
N ILE A 59 -18.14 22.39 5.46
CA ILE A 59 -19.42 22.82 6.05
C ILE A 59 -19.21 23.45 7.42
N SER A 60 -19.91 24.55 7.70
CA SER A 60 -20.00 25.11 9.05
C SER A 60 -21.00 24.32 9.88
N LEU A 61 -20.68 24.04 11.16
CA LEU A 61 -21.63 23.40 12.09
C LEU A 61 -22.93 24.19 12.25
N GLU A 62 -22.91 25.50 11.99
CA GLU A 62 -24.10 26.37 12.01
C GLU A 62 -25.11 26.07 10.91
N GLU A 63 -24.70 25.39 9.83
CA GLU A 63 -25.58 24.98 8.74
C GLU A 63 -26.40 23.74 9.09
N ILE A 64 -26.00 23.00 10.13
CA ILE A 64 -26.73 21.84 10.65
C ILE A 64 -27.83 22.34 11.61
N PRO A 65 -29.10 21.96 11.42
CA PRO A 65 -30.17 22.42 12.29
C PRO A 65 -29.95 21.97 13.74
N LYS A 66 -30.21 22.87 14.71
CA LYS A 66 -29.91 22.67 16.14
C LYS A 66 -30.73 21.58 16.83
N ASP A 67 -31.85 21.20 16.25
CA ASP A 67 -32.80 20.21 16.77
C ASP A 67 -32.62 18.81 16.14
N VAL A 68 -31.59 18.63 15.32
CA VAL A 68 -31.23 17.34 14.72
C VAL A 68 -30.52 16.46 15.75
N GLU A 69 -30.96 15.21 15.88
CA GLU A 69 -30.23 14.22 16.67
C GLU A 69 -29.00 13.69 15.91
N ALA A 70 -27.82 13.79 16.54
CA ALA A 70 -26.63 13.12 16.08
C ALA A 70 -26.61 11.65 16.56
N VAL A 71 -26.51 10.71 15.61
CA VAL A 71 -26.34 9.28 15.86
C VAL A 71 -24.91 8.89 15.50
N VAL A 72 -24.20 8.23 16.41
CA VAL A 72 -22.81 7.81 16.17
C VAL A 72 -22.78 6.69 15.13
N GLY A 73 -21.89 6.81 14.14
CA GLY A 73 -21.63 5.80 13.12
C GLY A 73 -20.24 5.20 13.24
N ALA A 74 -19.59 4.96 12.11
CA ALA A 74 -18.19 4.54 12.04
C ALA A 74 -17.40 5.49 11.15
N TYR A 75 -16.27 6.00 11.65
CA TYR A 75 -15.44 6.92 10.89
C TYR A 75 -15.07 6.38 9.51
N GLY A 76 -15.31 7.12 8.44
CA GLY A 76 -15.03 6.66 7.08
C GLY A 76 -15.91 5.50 6.60
N ASN A 77 -17.06 5.22 7.25
CA ASN A 77 -18.05 4.24 6.80
C ASN A 77 -17.49 2.79 6.74
N ALA A 78 -16.72 2.40 7.76
CA ALA A 78 -16.10 1.08 7.86
C ALA A 78 -17.08 -0.04 8.22
N PHE A 79 -16.88 -1.24 7.66
CA PHE A 79 -17.71 -2.41 7.97
C PHE A 79 -17.25 -3.08 9.28
N LEU A 80 -17.83 -2.62 10.40
CA LEU A 80 -17.37 -2.99 11.74
C LEU A 80 -17.42 -4.49 12.07
N PRO A 81 -18.45 -5.28 11.69
CA PRO A 81 -18.49 -6.70 12.04
C PRO A 81 -17.24 -7.47 11.58
N LEU A 82 -16.77 -7.19 10.35
CA LEU A 82 -15.53 -7.77 9.82
C LEU A 82 -14.32 -7.44 10.67
N LEU A 83 -14.20 -6.19 11.16
CA LEU A 83 -13.08 -5.80 12.03
C LEU A 83 -13.07 -6.63 13.31
N TYR A 84 -14.23 -6.83 13.95
CA TYR A 84 -14.32 -7.69 15.15
C TYR A 84 -14.01 -9.15 14.86
N ASP A 85 -14.51 -9.69 13.73
CA ASP A 85 -14.25 -11.09 13.38
C ASP A 85 -12.79 -11.33 12.97
N LEU A 86 -12.09 -10.29 12.47
CA LEU A 86 -10.63 -10.27 12.27
C LEU A 86 -9.83 -10.09 13.57
N GLY A 87 -10.47 -9.77 14.70
CA GLY A 87 -9.80 -9.47 15.97
C GLY A 87 -9.20 -8.07 16.03
N LEU A 88 -9.67 -7.17 15.17
CA LEU A 88 -9.25 -5.77 15.07
C LEU A 88 -10.13 -4.86 15.93
N ASP A 89 -10.54 -5.33 17.11
CA ASP A 89 -11.47 -4.64 18.02
C ASP A 89 -11.00 -3.22 18.36
N ARG A 90 -9.68 -3.02 18.54
CA ARG A 90 -9.11 -1.69 18.80
C ARG A 90 -9.27 -0.75 17.60
N ILE A 91 -9.13 -1.26 16.37
CA ILE A 91 -9.35 -0.49 15.13
C ILE A 91 -10.83 -0.11 15.02
N ALA A 92 -11.72 -1.08 15.25
CA ALA A 92 -13.16 -0.83 15.28
C ALA A 92 -13.53 0.26 16.29
N ARG A 93 -12.97 0.20 17.51
CA ARG A 93 -13.14 1.24 18.53
C ARG A 93 -12.59 2.61 18.10
N SER A 94 -11.49 2.68 17.37
CA SER A 94 -10.99 3.95 16.81
C SER A 94 -11.97 4.55 15.79
N HIS A 95 -12.61 3.73 14.96
CA HIS A 95 -13.66 4.20 14.05
C HIS A 95 -14.88 4.75 14.81
N ILE A 96 -15.32 4.06 15.86
CA ILE A 96 -16.46 4.46 16.68
C ILE A 96 -16.13 5.74 17.45
N SER A 97 -14.95 5.81 18.09
CA SER A 97 -14.53 6.97 18.89
C SER A 97 -14.43 8.24 18.04
N LEU A 98 -13.78 8.19 16.88
CA LEU A 98 -13.66 9.36 16.01
C LEU A 98 -15.01 9.82 15.45
N SER A 99 -15.91 8.88 15.17
CA SER A 99 -17.28 9.21 14.77
C SER A 99 -18.06 9.82 15.93
N ALA A 100 -17.86 9.33 17.16
CA ALA A 100 -18.46 9.90 18.36
C ALA A 100 -17.97 11.32 18.64
N ASP A 101 -16.68 11.59 18.45
CA ASP A 101 -16.11 12.95 18.56
C ASP A 101 -16.83 13.91 17.61
N TYR A 102 -16.98 13.55 16.34
CA TYR A 102 -17.74 14.34 15.36
C TYR A 102 -19.23 14.47 15.70
N ALA A 103 -19.88 13.40 16.15
CA ALA A 103 -21.28 13.46 16.55
C ALA A 103 -21.49 14.44 17.71
N ASN A 104 -20.57 14.41 18.68
CA ASN A 104 -20.58 15.28 19.86
C ASN A 104 -20.29 16.75 19.54
N GLU A 105 -19.69 17.07 18.38
CA GLU A 105 -19.60 18.45 17.88
C GLU A 105 -20.98 19.01 17.50
N ILE A 106 -21.92 18.16 17.07
CA ILE A 106 -23.31 18.55 16.77
C ILE A 106 -24.12 18.57 18.07
N MET A 107 -24.15 17.44 18.78
CA MET A 107 -24.77 17.31 20.09
C MET A 107 -24.31 16.03 20.80
N SER A 108 -24.49 15.95 22.12
CA SER A 108 -24.19 14.73 22.89
C SER A 108 -24.92 13.51 22.32
N ALA A 109 -24.18 12.60 21.71
CA ALA A 109 -24.74 11.45 21.01
C ALA A 109 -24.64 10.16 21.86
N THR A 110 -25.78 9.50 22.06
CA THR A 110 -25.93 8.30 22.91
C THR A 110 -26.39 7.07 22.15
N VAL A 111 -26.78 7.25 20.87
CA VAL A 111 -27.31 6.21 19.99
C VAL A 111 -26.28 5.87 18.93
N PHE A 112 -26.15 4.58 18.62
CA PHE A 112 -25.21 4.06 17.64
C PHE A 112 -25.94 3.46 16.41
N CYS A 113 -25.37 3.65 15.23
CA CYS A 113 -25.83 3.05 13.97
C CYS A 113 -24.63 2.59 13.14
N SER A 114 -24.41 1.27 13.10
CA SER A 114 -23.36 0.66 12.28
C SER A 114 -23.62 0.89 10.78
N PRO A 115 -22.59 1.14 9.95
CA PRO A 115 -22.73 1.16 8.49
C PRO A 115 -23.45 -0.08 7.92
N ASP A 116 -24.36 0.14 6.97
CA ASP A 116 -25.31 -0.87 6.43
C ASP A 116 -26.18 -1.57 7.48
N LEU A 117 -26.30 -0.98 8.68
CA LEU A 117 -26.93 -1.61 9.82
C LEU A 117 -26.34 -3.02 10.07
N ALA A 118 -25.03 -3.14 9.87
CA ALA A 118 -24.32 -4.41 9.96
C ALA A 118 -23.85 -4.69 11.39
N TYR A 119 -24.25 -5.83 11.96
CA TYR A 119 -23.96 -6.19 13.34
C TYR A 119 -23.56 -7.67 13.48
N ASN A 120 -22.71 -7.92 14.48
CA ASN A 120 -22.50 -9.22 15.10
C ASN A 120 -22.55 -9.04 16.64
N ASP A 121 -22.53 -10.15 17.37
CA ASP A 121 -22.55 -10.16 18.84
C ASP A 121 -21.37 -9.40 19.46
N LEU A 122 -20.16 -9.49 18.89
CA LEU A 122 -18.98 -8.80 19.39
C LEU A 122 -19.13 -7.29 19.36
N LEU A 123 -19.64 -6.74 18.25
CA LEU A 123 -19.92 -5.31 18.13
C LEU A 123 -20.96 -4.87 19.17
N LEU A 124 -22.08 -5.58 19.30
CA LEU A 124 -23.12 -5.22 20.28
C LEU A 124 -22.60 -5.24 21.72
N LYS A 125 -21.79 -6.23 22.06
CA LYS A 125 -21.13 -6.32 23.37
C LYS A 125 -20.19 -5.15 23.60
N ASP A 126 -19.43 -4.76 22.59
CA ASP A 126 -18.49 -3.65 22.73
C ASP A 126 -19.20 -2.29 22.82
N LEU A 127 -20.30 -2.09 22.10
CA LEU A 127 -21.14 -0.89 22.23
C LEU A 127 -21.73 -0.74 23.64
N ASP A 128 -22.15 -1.85 24.26
CA ASP A 128 -22.60 -1.87 25.67
C ASP A 128 -21.46 -1.51 26.63
N ASN A 129 -20.24 -2.00 26.38
CA ASN A 129 -19.06 -1.68 27.18
C ASN A 129 -18.62 -0.22 27.04
N ILE A 130 -18.69 0.33 25.83
CA ILE A 130 -18.40 1.76 25.55
C ILE A 130 -19.42 2.66 26.25
N GLY A 131 -20.65 2.16 26.48
CA GLY A 131 -21.69 2.86 27.21
C GLY A 131 -22.72 3.55 26.33
N PHE A 132 -22.90 3.10 25.08
CA PHE A 132 -24.03 3.57 24.28
C PHE A 132 -25.36 3.14 24.90
N LYS A 133 -26.35 4.02 24.81
CA LYS A 133 -27.70 3.78 25.34
C LYS A 133 -28.50 2.86 24.42
N ALA A 134 -28.43 3.10 23.12
CA ALA A 134 -29.16 2.31 22.13
C ALA A 134 -28.35 2.07 20.84
N ALA A 135 -28.69 0.98 20.14
CA ALA A 135 -28.18 0.66 18.81
C ALA A 135 -29.34 0.43 17.82
N LEU A 136 -29.22 1.04 16.63
CA LEU A 136 -30.16 0.84 15.53
C LEU A 136 -29.78 -0.42 14.75
N VAL A 137 -30.62 -1.44 14.80
CA VAL A 137 -30.35 -2.77 14.24
C VAL A 137 -31.45 -3.10 13.23
N PRO A 138 -31.18 -3.76 12.09
CA PRO A 138 -32.24 -4.03 11.13
C PRO A 138 -33.15 -5.14 11.66
N ASP A 139 -34.44 -5.06 11.39
CA ASP A 139 -35.38 -6.09 11.82
C ASP A 139 -35.06 -7.48 11.24
N THR A 140 -35.49 -8.51 11.95
CA THR A 140 -35.33 -9.91 11.55
C THR A 140 -36.52 -10.73 12.02
N LYS A 141 -36.61 -11.99 11.60
CA LYS A 141 -37.61 -12.93 12.16
C LYS A 141 -37.47 -13.16 13.67
N TYR A 142 -36.30 -12.85 14.26
CA TYR A 142 -36.05 -13.00 15.70
C TYR A 142 -36.21 -11.68 16.47
N LEU A 143 -36.07 -10.56 15.77
CA LEU A 143 -36.20 -9.20 16.30
C LEU A 143 -37.13 -8.43 15.36
N PRO A 144 -38.45 -8.69 15.42
CA PRO A 144 -39.40 -8.02 14.56
C PRO A 144 -39.44 -6.52 14.87
N SER A 145 -39.73 -5.73 13.83
CA SER A 145 -39.94 -4.29 13.96
C SER A 145 -41.03 -3.96 14.97
N GLY A 146 -40.89 -2.83 15.65
CA GLY A 146 -41.94 -2.24 16.45
C GLY A 146 -41.77 -2.31 17.96
N HIS A 147 -40.68 -2.92 18.44
CA HIS A 147 -40.39 -3.02 19.86
C HIS A 147 -38.92 -2.74 20.16
N ALA A 148 -38.64 -2.29 21.38
CA ALA A 148 -37.28 -2.14 21.89
C ALA A 148 -36.87 -3.42 22.60
N TYR A 149 -35.67 -3.90 22.35
CA TYR A 149 -35.19 -5.16 22.89
C TYR A 149 -33.96 -4.98 23.77
N ARG A 150 -33.79 -5.89 24.72
CA ARG A 150 -32.51 -6.16 25.38
C ARG A 150 -32.25 -7.67 25.27
N ILE A 151 -30.99 -8.06 25.08
CA ILE A 151 -30.60 -9.46 24.96
C ILE A 151 -29.77 -9.86 26.18
N PRO A 152 -30.39 -10.40 27.25
CA PRO A 152 -29.68 -10.83 28.44
C PRO A 152 -28.55 -11.81 28.10
N GLY A 153 -27.39 -11.64 28.73
CA GLY A 153 -26.19 -12.43 28.48
C GLY A 153 -25.32 -11.91 27.32
N LEU A 154 -25.87 -11.08 26.41
CA LEU A 154 -25.11 -10.37 25.39
C LEU A 154 -24.87 -8.91 25.78
N THR A 155 -25.94 -8.18 26.13
CA THR A 155 -25.88 -6.78 26.54
C THR A 155 -26.49 -6.60 27.94
N SER A 156 -25.88 -5.75 28.75
CA SER A 156 -26.34 -5.42 30.09
C SER A 156 -27.28 -4.22 30.11
N ARG A 157 -26.98 -3.19 29.29
CA ARG A 157 -27.68 -1.90 29.29
C ARG A 157 -28.16 -1.48 27.91
N LEU A 158 -27.41 -1.83 26.86
CA LEU A 158 -27.69 -1.44 25.48
C LEU A 158 -29.09 -1.88 25.02
N ILE A 159 -29.88 -0.91 24.57
CA ILE A 159 -31.21 -1.11 24.00
C ILE A 159 -31.08 -1.29 22.48
N ILE A 160 -31.71 -2.34 21.95
CA ILE A 160 -31.76 -2.60 20.52
C ILE A 160 -33.07 -2.03 19.98
N LEU A 161 -32.96 -1.06 19.08
CA LEU A 161 -34.08 -0.49 18.35
C LEU A 161 -34.08 -1.01 16.91
N THR A 162 -35.17 -1.64 16.51
CA THR A 162 -35.28 -2.26 15.19
C THR A 162 -35.66 -1.25 14.10
N VAL A 163 -34.89 -1.21 13.03
CA VAL A 163 -35.19 -0.48 11.79
C VAL A 163 -36.08 -1.35 10.89
N ASN A 164 -37.19 -0.78 10.42
CA ASN A 164 -38.14 -1.50 9.58
C ASN A 164 -37.65 -1.60 8.13
N ARG A 165 -37.20 -2.80 7.72
CA ARG A 165 -36.67 -3.04 6.36
C ARG A 165 -37.73 -2.84 5.29
N THR A 166 -38.95 -3.35 5.52
CA THR A 166 -40.04 -3.27 4.54
C THR A 166 -40.38 -1.82 4.23
N LEU A 167 -40.57 -1.02 5.27
CA LEU A 167 -40.87 0.41 5.12
C LEU A 167 -39.69 1.18 4.53
N THR A 168 -38.46 0.87 4.96
CA THR A 168 -37.24 1.45 4.36
C THR A 168 -37.14 1.13 2.87
N SER A 169 -37.54 -0.07 2.44
CA SER A 169 -37.52 -0.47 1.03
C SER A 169 -38.49 0.32 0.16
N LEU A 170 -39.60 0.83 0.73
CA LEU A 170 -40.56 1.67 -0.01
C LEU A 170 -39.92 2.94 -0.56
N LEU A 171 -38.95 3.51 0.16
CA LEU A 171 -38.18 4.69 -0.26
C LEU A 171 -37.42 4.49 -1.58
N TYR A 172 -37.21 3.23 -1.98
CA TYR A 172 -36.47 2.85 -3.17
C TYR A 172 -37.38 2.32 -4.30
N THR A 173 -38.70 2.33 -4.13
CA THR A 173 -39.68 1.87 -5.13
C THR A 173 -39.87 2.84 -6.30
N ASP A 174 -40.32 2.33 -7.45
CA ASP A 174 -40.35 3.08 -8.72
C ASP A 174 -41.38 4.20 -8.81
N SER A 175 -42.40 4.21 -7.95
CA SER A 175 -43.49 5.18 -8.03
C SER A 175 -43.38 6.25 -6.95
N VAL A 176 -42.63 7.32 -7.24
CA VAL A 176 -42.52 8.49 -6.35
C VAL A 176 -43.88 9.16 -6.15
N GLU A 177 -44.73 9.16 -7.17
CA GLU A 177 -46.08 9.75 -7.14
C GLU A 177 -47.00 9.13 -6.08
N ARG A 178 -46.81 7.84 -5.76
CA ARG A 178 -47.61 7.11 -4.75
C ARG A 178 -46.91 7.01 -3.41
N LEU A 179 -45.60 7.25 -3.36
CA LEU A 179 -44.76 7.03 -2.20
C LEU A 179 -45.28 7.71 -0.94
N GLU A 180 -45.74 8.96 -1.04
CA GLU A 180 -46.27 9.69 0.11
C GLU A 180 -47.44 8.94 0.76
N LYS A 181 -48.41 8.49 -0.06
CA LYS A 181 -49.60 7.76 0.41
C LYS A 181 -49.26 6.35 0.88
N ASP A 182 -48.33 5.69 0.20
CA ASP A 182 -47.91 4.34 0.55
C ASP A 182 -47.14 4.33 1.88
N LEU A 183 -46.28 5.33 2.13
CA LEU A 183 -45.63 5.53 3.42
C LEU A 183 -46.64 5.81 4.53
N GLU A 184 -47.59 6.71 4.30
CA GLU A 184 -48.65 7.05 5.26
C GLU A 184 -49.43 5.80 5.69
N ASN A 185 -49.98 5.06 4.72
CA ASN A 185 -50.76 3.85 4.99
C ASN A 185 -49.94 2.76 5.67
N THR A 186 -48.69 2.57 5.22
CA THR A 186 -47.83 1.50 5.75
C THR A 186 -47.40 1.81 7.18
N ILE A 187 -47.07 3.07 7.50
CA ILE A 187 -46.72 3.48 8.87
C ILE A 187 -47.89 3.25 9.81
N LEU A 188 -49.10 3.72 9.44
CA LEU A 188 -50.30 3.53 10.26
C LEU A 188 -50.58 2.04 10.51
N ALA A 189 -50.49 1.20 9.47
CA ALA A 189 -50.70 -0.24 9.60
C ALA A 189 -49.68 -0.93 10.53
N TYR A 190 -48.42 -0.46 10.56
CA TYR A 190 -47.45 -0.99 11.53
C TYR A 190 -47.75 -0.54 12.96
N LEU A 191 -48.13 0.73 13.15
CA LEU A 191 -48.40 1.30 14.48
C LEU A 191 -49.64 0.70 15.17
N ASP A 192 -50.53 0.02 14.42
CA ASP A 192 -51.62 -0.77 15.00
C ASP A 192 -51.12 -1.85 15.97
N THR A 193 -49.90 -2.36 15.76
CA THR A 193 -49.32 -3.46 16.57
C THR A 193 -47.94 -3.13 17.17
N ALA A 194 -47.29 -2.09 16.68
CA ALA A 194 -45.97 -1.64 17.11
C ALA A 194 -46.04 -0.47 18.09
N ASP A 195 -45.04 -0.32 18.95
CA ASP A 195 -44.87 0.85 19.82
C ASP A 195 -44.23 2.02 19.06
N PHE A 196 -43.38 1.69 18.08
CA PHE A 196 -42.73 2.68 17.24
C PHE A 196 -42.39 2.15 15.85
N VAL A 197 -42.03 3.06 14.94
CA VAL A 197 -41.49 2.74 13.61
C VAL A 197 -40.26 3.59 13.32
N ILE A 198 -39.16 2.95 12.90
CA ILE A 198 -37.92 3.60 12.49
C ILE A 198 -37.71 3.41 10.99
N LEU A 199 -37.63 4.51 10.26
CA LEU A 199 -37.24 4.56 8.85
C LEU A 199 -35.76 4.94 8.74
N ALA A 200 -34.99 4.18 7.96
CA ALA A 200 -33.60 4.53 7.66
C ALA A 200 -33.47 4.95 6.18
N LEU A 201 -33.05 6.18 5.92
CA LEU A 201 -32.88 6.68 4.56
C LEU A 201 -31.39 6.79 4.23
N ASN A 202 -30.88 5.89 3.41
CA ASN A 202 -29.52 5.97 2.88
C ASN A 202 -29.49 6.85 1.63
N VAL A 203 -28.84 8.02 1.73
CA VAL A 203 -28.84 9.06 0.69
C VAL A 203 -28.03 8.62 -0.54
N GLU A 204 -26.84 8.03 -0.37
CA GLU A 204 -26.04 7.57 -1.50
C GLU A 204 -26.69 6.40 -2.24
N LYS A 205 -27.37 5.51 -1.52
CA LYS A 205 -28.19 4.47 -2.14
C LYS A 205 -29.30 5.12 -2.95
N LEU A 206 -30.02 6.08 -2.38
CA LEU A 206 -31.13 6.74 -3.06
C LEU A 206 -30.68 7.46 -4.32
N MET A 207 -29.58 8.21 -4.26
CA MET A 207 -28.98 8.86 -5.43
C MET A 207 -28.58 7.86 -6.52
N ARG A 208 -28.01 6.70 -6.15
CA ARG A 208 -27.67 5.65 -7.11
C ARG A 208 -28.90 5.11 -7.85
N TYR A 209 -30.03 4.96 -7.14
CA TYR A 209 -31.27 4.45 -7.72
C TYR A 209 -32.06 5.52 -8.51
N ARG A 210 -32.08 6.77 -8.05
CA ARG A 210 -33.01 7.82 -8.53
C ARG A 210 -32.32 8.98 -9.26
N GLY A 211 -30.99 9.03 -9.27
CA GLY A 211 -30.25 10.16 -9.83
C GLY A 211 -30.66 11.48 -9.16
N SER A 212 -31.03 12.48 -9.94
CA SER A 212 -31.49 13.79 -9.44
C SER A 212 -32.87 13.77 -8.76
N ALA A 213 -33.70 12.74 -9.00
CA ALA A 213 -35.04 12.62 -8.44
C ALA A 213 -35.06 12.15 -6.96
N TYR A 214 -33.89 11.98 -6.33
CA TYR A 214 -33.82 11.60 -4.92
C TYR A 214 -34.46 12.65 -3.99
N LEU A 215 -34.45 13.93 -4.38
CA LEU A 215 -35.10 15.01 -3.63
C LEU A 215 -36.63 14.89 -3.60
N ASP A 216 -37.22 14.29 -4.63
CA ASP A 216 -38.67 14.06 -4.68
C ASP A 216 -39.07 13.01 -3.63
N VAL A 217 -38.24 11.98 -3.45
CA VAL A 217 -38.41 10.97 -2.39
C VAL A 217 -38.26 11.60 -1.00
N ILE A 218 -37.27 12.49 -0.81
CA ILE A 218 -37.10 13.24 0.46
C ILE A 218 -38.36 14.06 0.76
N ASN A 219 -38.89 14.78 -0.23
CA ASN A 219 -40.09 15.60 -0.08
C ASN A 219 -41.34 14.76 0.20
N ALA A 220 -41.55 13.67 -0.53
CA ALA A 220 -42.67 12.74 -0.29
C ALA A 220 -42.61 12.14 1.12
N THR A 221 -41.41 11.77 1.59
CA THR A 221 -41.20 11.23 2.93
C THR A 221 -41.53 12.27 4.00
N LYS A 222 -41.03 13.51 3.85
CA LYS A 222 -41.35 14.63 4.74
C LYS A 222 -42.87 14.87 4.80
N ASN A 223 -43.54 14.93 3.65
CA ASN A 223 -44.98 15.17 3.59
C ASN A 223 -45.78 14.05 4.28
N ALA A 224 -45.40 12.79 4.09
CA ALA A 224 -46.02 11.66 4.77
C ALA A 224 -45.87 11.79 6.30
N LEU A 225 -44.67 12.11 6.79
CA LEU A 225 -44.42 12.30 8.22
C LEU A 225 -45.19 13.50 8.79
N LEU A 226 -45.31 14.61 8.05
CA LEU A 226 -46.12 15.77 8.44
C LEU A 226 -47.61 15.46 8.53
N LYS A 227 -48.12 14.53 7.73
CA LYS A 227 -49.51 14.07 7.84
C LYS A 227 -49.68 13.18 9.06
N ILE A 228 -48.75 12.25 9.27
CA ILE A 228 -48.75 11.35 10.42
C ILE A 228 -48.63 12.13 11.74
N SER A 229 -47.84 13.21 11.78
CA SER A 229 -47.68 14.02 13.00
C SER A 229 -48.95 14.80 13.40
N LYS A 230 -50.02 14.78 12.59
CA LYS A 230 -51.31 15.40 12.93
C LYS A 230 -52.19 14.51 13.81
N PHE A 231 -51.89 13.21 13.89
CA PHE A 231 -52.58 12.31 14.82
C PHE A 231 -52.05 12.56 16.23
N SER A 232 -52.93 12.90 17.17
CA SER A 232 -52.55 13.28 18.55
C SER A 232 -51.78 12.19 19.31
N TRP A 233 -52.03 10.94 18.96
CA TRP A 233 -51.42 9.75 19.57
C TRP A 233 -50.12 9.31 18.87
N ILE A 234 -49.67 10.01 17.81
CA ILE A 234 -48.41 9.72 17.11
C ILE A 234 -47.42 10.87 17.27
N HIS A 235 -46.23 10.55 17.75
CA HIS A 235 -45.12 11.50 17.91
C HIS A 235 -44.01 11.21 16.91
N VAL A 236 -43.74 12.16 16.01
CA VAL A 236 -42.53 12.12 15.18
C VAL A 236 -41.36 12.62 16.02
N THR A 237 -40.43 11.71 16.34
CA THR A 237 -39.34 11.95 17.30
C THR A 237 -38.03 11.28 16.87
N THR A 238 -37.07 11.13 17.78
CA THR A 238 -35.73 10.59 17.57
C THR A 238 -35.54 9.22 18.26
N PRO A 239 -34.62 8.37 17.78
CA PRO A 239 -34.15 7.18 18.46
C PRO A 239 -33.87 7.31 19.96
N ASP A 240 -33.18 8.35 20.43
CA ASP A 240 -32.87 8.51 21.85
C ASP A 240 -34.15 8.73 22.69
N GLU A 241 -35.11 9.49 22.17
CA GLU A 241 -36.40 9.69 22.83
C GLU A 241 -37.20 8.38 22.87
N ILE A 242 -37.22 7.61 21.77
CA ILE A 242 -37.84 6.28 21.73
C ILE A 242 -37.22 5.38 22.80
N ALA A 243 -35.88 5.29 22.85
CA ALA A 243 -35.15 4.48 23.82
C ALA A 243 -35.43 4.88 25.29
N SER A 244 -35.94 6.09 25.53
CA SER A 244 -36.28 6.58 26.88
C SER A 244 -37.73 6.31 27.29
N ARG A 245 -38.63 6.14 26.32
CA ARG A 245 -40.09 6.16 26.55
C ARG A 245 -40.75 4.80 26.37
N VAL A 246 -40.24 3.98 25.44
CA VAL A 246 -40.90 2.71 25.10
C VAL A 246 -40.49 1.58 26.05
N GLN A 247 -41.40 0.63 26.25
CA GLN A 247 -41.14 -0.55 27.06
C GLN A 247 -40.07 -1.43 26.41
N ILE A 248 -39.06 -1.81 27.19
CA ILE A 248 -37.98 -2.69 26.76
C ILE A 248 -38.39 -4.14 26.99
N LYS A 249 -38.35 -4.95 25.92
CA LYS A 249 -38.59 -6.40 25.97
C LYS A 249 -37.27 -7.14 26.11
N GLU A 250 -37.14 -7.95 27.16
CA GLU A 250 -36.01 -8.85 27.28
C GLU A 250 -36.26 -10.10 26.42
N ILE A 251 -35.31 -10.43 25.54
CA ILE A 251 -35.40 -11.59 24.65
C ILE A 251 -34.15 -12.45 24.76
N THR A 252 -34.35 -13.75 24.90
CA THR A 252 -33.27 -14.72 24.77
C THR A 252 -33.24 -15.24 23.34
N LEU A 253 -32.13 -15.01 22.65
CA LEU A 253 -31.93 -15.59 21.33
C LEU A 253 -31.24 -16.96 21.43
N GLY A 254 -31.41 -17.78 20.40
CA GLY A 254 -30.70 -19.06 20.29
C GLY A 254 -29.20 -18.90 19.99
N GLU A 255 -28.50 -20.03 19.85
CA GLU A 255 -27.11 -20.03 19.43
C GLU A 255 -26.99 -19.87 17.91
N PHE A 256 -26.15 -18.92 17.46
CA PHE A 256 -25.84 -18.68 16.06
C PHE A 256 -24.38 -19.02 15.75
N LYS A 257 -24.07 -19.10 14.46
CA LYS A 257 -22.70 -19.26 13.95
C LYS A 257 -22.27 -17.97 13.25
N ALA A 258 -21.24 -17.33 13.79
CA ALA A 258 -20.59 -16.15 13.20
C ALA A 258 -19.20 -16.53 12.67
N TYR A 259 -18.62 -15.77 11.74
CA TYR A 259 -17.25 -15.99 11.29
C TYR A 259 -16.25 -15.82 12.43
N ASP A 260 -15.15 -16.58 12.34
CA ASP A 260 -13.98 -16.37 13.19
C ASP A 260 -12.73 -16.30 12.29
N LEU A 261 -12.28 -15.06 12.04
CA LEU A 261 -11.20 -14.76 11.09
C LEU A 261 -9.88 -14.39 11.80
N ARG A 262 -9.85 -14.42 13.13
CA ARG A 262 -8.71 -13.98 13.94
C ARG A 262 -7.43 -14.75 13.63
N ASN A 263 -7.54 -16.07 13.50
CA ASN A 263 -6.42 -16.99 13.36
C ASN A 263 -6.43 -17.74 12.01
N VAL A 264 -7.05 -17.15 10.99
CA VAL A 264 -7.22 -17.77 9.66
C VAL A 264 -6.30 -17.10 8.66
N SER A 265 -5.58 -17.87 7.85
CA SER A 265 -4.86 -17.28 6.71
C SER A 265 -5.87 -16.89 5.61
N LEU A 266 -6.14 -15.58 5.49
CA LEU A 266 -7.13 -15.05 4.54
C LEU A 266 -6.73 -15.38 3.10
N VAL A 267 -5.45 -15.25 2.75
CA VAL A 267 -4.92 -15.54 1.40
C VAL A 267 -5.02 -17.02 0.99
N SER A 268 -5.10 -17.95 1.95
CA SER A 268 -5.29 -19.39 1.68
C SER A 268 -6.75 -19.85 1.68
N THR A 269 -7.68 -18.93 1.96
CA THR A 269 -9.10 -19.25 2.07
C THR A 269 -9.75 -19.17 0.68
N TYR A 270 -10.13 -20.31 0.10
CA TYR A 270 -10.69 -20.38 -1.25
C TYR A 270 -12.22 -20.53 -1.29
N SER A 271 -12.86 -20.88 -0.18
CA SER A 271 -14.32 -21.05 -0.10
C SER A 271 -14.86 -20.70 1.28
N GLU A 272 -16.06 -20.10 1.32
CA GLU A 272 -16.77 -19.76 2.56
C GLU A 272 -16.92 -20.95 3.50
N SER A 273 -17.18 -22.14 2.94
CA SER A 273 -17.37 -23.40 3.69
C SER A 273 -16.16 -23.83 4.51
N LYS A 274 -14.97 -23.32 4.20
CA LYS A 274 -13.72 -23.62 4.92
C LYS A 274 -13.42 -22.60 6.01
N ILE A 275 -14.21 -21.54 6.12
CA ILE A 275 -14.00 -20.49 7.12
C ILE A 275 -14.52 -20.99 8.48
N PRO A 276 -13.67 -21.01 9.52
CA PRO A 276 -14.10 -21.31 10.88
C PRO A 276 -15.26 -20.43 11.33
N ARG A 277 -16.19 -21.03 12.09
CA ARG A 277 -17.32 -20.33 12.68
C ARG A 277 -17.27 -20.49 14.19
N ARG A 278 -17.44 -19.39 14.91
CA ARG A 278 -17.60 -19.37 16.36
C ARG A 278 -19.08 -19.39 16.75
N LYS A 279 -19.34 -19.84 17.97
CA LYS A 279 -20.65 -19.67 18.61
C LYS A 279 -20.89 -18.18 18.88
N ALA A 280 -22.11 -17.72 18.62
CA ALA A 280 -22.52 -16.34 18.81
C ALA A 280 -23.92 -16.26 19.42
N LEU A 281 -24.16 -15.26 20.27
CA LEU A 281 -25.48 -14.98 20.87
C LEU A 281 -26.37 -14.08 19.99
N PHE A 282 -25.82 -13.63 18.87
CA PHE A 282 -26.49 -12.77 17.90
C PHE A 282 -26.08 -13.19 16.48
N PRO A 283 -27.00 -13.21 15.51
CA PRO A 283 -26.66 -13.53 14.13
C PRO A 283 -25.87 -12.39 13.49
N GLU A 284 -25.00 -12.72 12.54
CA GLU A 284 -24.48 -11.72 11.62
C GLU A 284 -25.58 -11.24 10.69
N ILE A 285 -25.89 -9.95 10.75
CA ILE A 285 -26.96 -9.35 9.97
C ILE A 285 -26.52 -8.01 9.41
N SER A 286 -27.09 -7.64 8.28
CA SER A 286 -27.01 -6.29 7.71
C SER A 286 -28.30 -6.00 6.93
N MET A 287 -28.54 -4.73 6.61
CA MET A 287 -29.69 -4.28 5.82
C MET A 287 -29.72 -4.97 4.44
N ASP A 288 -28.56 -5.04 3.77
CA ASP A 288 -28.42 -5.54 2.40
C ASP A 288 -27.91 -6.99 2.31
N GLY A 289 -27.85 -7.72 3.43
CA GLY A 289 -27.40 -9.12 3.46
C GLY A 289 -25.90 -9.32 3.22
N ILE A 290 -25.12 -8.24 3.25
CA ILE A 290 -23.66 -8.26 3.21
C ILE A 290 -23.12 -8.92 4.46
N THR A 291 -22.13 -9.79 4.30
CA THR A 291 -21.44 -10.50 5.39
C THR A 291 -19.93 -10.23 5.37
N PRO A 292 -19.18 -10.56 6.44
CA PRO A 292 -17.71 -10.50 6.42
C PRO A 292 -17.08 -11.23 5.23
N TYR A 293 -17.67 -12.32 4.74
CA TYR A 293 -17.16 -13.06 3.59
C TYR A 293 -17.14 -12.25 2.29
N ASP A 294 -18.09 -11.32 2.09
CA ASP A 294 -18.14 -10.48 0.89
C ASP A 294 -16.92 -9.57 0.74
N PHE A 295 -16.22 -9.31 1.84
CA PHE A 295 -15.00 -8.53 1.90
C PHE A 295 -13.72 -9.36 1.79
N ILE A 296 -13.81 -10.69 1.79
CA ILE A 296 -12.64 -11.60 1.71
C ILE A 296 -12.82 -12.69 0.66
N LYS A 297 -13.75 -12.52 -0.29
CA LYS A 297 -13.96 -13.48 -1.38
C LYS A 297 -12.92 -13.34 -2.50
N ASP A 298 -12.50 -12.11 -2.81
CA ASP A 298 -11.50 -11.81 -3.84
C ASP A 298 -10.05 -11.81 -3.29
N ASN A 299 -9.08 -12.20 -4.11
CA ASN A 299 -7.67 -12.23 -3.71
C ASN A 299 -7.12 -10.85 -3.33
N SER A 300 -7.46 -9.81 -4.08
CA SER A 300 -7.01 -8.44 -3.78
C SER A 300 -7.55 -7.95 -2.43
N GLN A 301 -8.78 -8.32 -2.08
CA GLN A 301 -9.37 -8.00 -0.79
C GLN A 301 -8.74 -8.80 0.34
N LYS A 302 -8.48 -10.11 0.15
CA LYS A 302 -7.78 -10.95 1.14
C LYS A 302 -6.41 -10.36 1.49
N VAL A 303 -5.66 -9.91 0.49
CA VAL A 303 -4.36 -9.25 0.67
C VAL A 303 -4.50 -7.96 1.48
N LEU A 304 -5.46 -7.10 1.11
CA LEU A 304 -5.73 -5.85 1.81
C LEU A 304 -6.10 -6.06 3.29
N TRP A 305 -6.97 -7.01 3.59
CA TRP A 305 -7.36 -7.30 4.98
C TRP A 305 -6.28 -8.03 5.77
N THR A 306 -5.40 -8.79 5.12
CA THR A 306 -4.20 -9.36 5.75
C THR A 306 -3.25 -8.24 6.19
N LEU A 307 -3.04 -7.22 5.35
CA LEU A 307 -2.28 -6.02 5.74
C LEU A 307 -2.86 -5.36 6.99
N TYR A 308 -4.17 -5.08 6.97
CA TYR A 308 -4.83 -4.41 8.10
C TYR A 308 -4.73 -5.22 9.39
N ARG A 309 -4.87 -6.54 9.32
CA ARG A 309 -4.86 -7.40 10.50
C ARG A 309 -3.47 -7.60 11.08
N ASP A 310 -2.49 -7.88 10.22
CA ASP A 310 -1.21 -8.44 10.67
C ASP A 310 -0.11 -7.37 10.74
N TYR A 311 -0.27 -6.24 10.05
CA TYR A 311 0.82 -5.28 9.83
C TYR A 311 0.47 -3.83 10.15
N VAL A 312 -0.79 -3.51 10.43
CA VAL A 312 -1.15 -2.15 10.85
C VAL A 312 -0.83 -1.98 12.33
N PRO A 313 0.05 -1.03 12.69
CA PRO A 313 0.34 -0.69 14.07
C PRO A 313 -0.94 -0.35 14.81
N LYS A 314 -0.95 -0.65 16.11
CA LYS A 314 -2.14 -0.46 16.91
C LYS A 314 -2.46 1.05 17.01
N GLU A 315 -1.46 1.93 16.91
CA GLU A 315 -1.54 3.40 16.87
C GLU A 315 -1.92 3.87 15.46
N ILE A 316 -3.20 3.76 15.12
CA ILE A 316 -3.67 3.94 13.74
C ILE A 316 -3.77 5.42 13.38
N THR A 317 -3.34 5.74 12.16
CA THR A 317 -3.52 7.09 11.59
C THR A 317 -4.90 7.26 10.94
N LYS A 318 -5.45 8.48 10.99
CA LYS A 318 -6.77 8.82 10.41
C LYS A 318 -6.91 8.43 8.92
N TYR A 319 -5.83 8.50 8.15
CA TYR A 319 -5.83 8.10 6.73
C TYR A 319 -6.00 6.60 6.52
N LEU A 320 -5.41 5.76 7.39
CA LEU A 320 -5.59 4.31 7.32
C LEU A 320 -7.04 3.92 7.63
N LEU A 321 -7.71 4.63 8.54
CA LEU A 321 -9.13 4.42 8.81
C LEU A 321 -9.99 4.78 7.58
N LEU A 322 -9.68 5.87 6.86
CA LEU A 322 -10.41 6.22 5.63
C LEU A 322 -10.26 5.18 4.52
N SER A 323 -9.13 4.48 4.46
CA SER A 323 -8.94 3.41 3.49
C SER A 323 -9.79 2.16 3.76
N GLN A 324 -10.39 2.05 4.96
CA GLN A 324 -11.32 1.00 5.34
C GLN A 324 -12.79 1.33 5.03
N ASP A 325 -13.08 2.37 4.24
CA ASP A 325 -14.44 2.60 3.72
C ASP A 325 -14.95 1.33 3.04
N LYS A 326 -16.11 0.85 3.50
CA LYS A 326 -16.71 -0.37 3.00
C LYS A 326 -16.91 -0.35 1.48
N ASP A 327 -17.25 0.80 0.89
CA ASP A 327 -17.50 0.87 -0.55
C ASP A 327 -16.20 0.83 -1.36
N LEU A 328 -15.10 1.33 -0.77
CA LEU A 328 -13.75 1.18 -1.35
C LEU A 328 -13.27 -0.26 -1.24
N THR A 329 -13.63 -0.97 -0.17
CA THR A 329 -13.18 -2.35 0.10
C THR A 329 -14.10 -3.43 -0.48
N LEU A 330 -15.34 -3.11 -0.84
CA LEU A 330 -16.30 -4.03 -1.47
C LEU A 330 -16.22 -4.01 -3.01
N ASN A 331 -15.99 -2.86 -3.64
CA ASN A 331 -16.07 -2.68 -5.11
C ASN A 331 -14.73 -2.84 -5.85
N VAL A 332 -13.87 -3.74 -5.41
CA VAL A 332 -12.44 -3.66 -5.72
C VAL A 332 -11.96 -4.57 -6.85
N GLY A 333 -11.53 -3.93 -7.95
CA GLY A 333 -10.65 -4.47 -9.01
C GLY A 333 -9.28 -3.76 -8.99
N LYS A 334 -8.76 -3.27 -10.13
CA LYS A 334 -7.48 -2.49 -10.23
C LYS A 334 -7.32 -1.33 -9.21
N LYS A 335 -8.41 -0.82 -8.61
CA LYS A 335 -8.39 0.19 -7.53
C LYS A 335 -7.87 -0.36 -6.19
N ALA A 336 -8.03 -1.66 -5.91
CA ALA A 336 -7.59 -2.32 -4.67
C ALA A 336 -6.09 -2.23 -4.52
N TYR A 337 -5.41 -2.46 -5.64
CA TYR A 337 -3.97 -2.37 -5.75
C TYR A 337 -3.45 -0.96 -5.47
N LYS A 338 -4.09 0.09 -6.03
CA LYS A 338 -3.70 1.47 -5.75
C LYS A 338 -3.83 1.81 -4.26
N ASN A 339 -4.91 1.34 -3.62
CA ASN A 339 -5.12 1.53 -2.19
C ASN A 339 -4.10 0.73 -1.37
N TYR A 340 -3.81 -0.51 -1.76
CA TYR A 340 -2.80 -1.37 -1.16
C TYR A 340 -1.42 -0.73 -1.13
N ILE A 341 -0.94 -0.22 -2.27
CA ILE A 341 0.35 0.47 -2.37
C ILE A 341 0.36 1.72 -1.48
N LYS A 342 -0.71 2.51 -1.54
CA LYS A 342 -0.88 3.70 -0.70
C LYS A 342 -0.83 3.37 0.80
N ILE A 343 -1.45 2.26 1.21
CA ILE A 343 -1.44 1.80 2.60
C ILE A 343 -0.04 1.36 3.02
N LYS A 344 0.67 0.60 2.16
CA LYS A 344 2.05 0.21 2.44
C LYS A 344 2.96 1.43 2.58
N GLU A 345 2.82 2.43 1.72
CA GLU A 345 3.54 3.72 1.83
C GLU A 345 3.26 4.38 3.19
N LEU A 346 1.99 4.55 3.56
CA LEU A 346 1.58 5.12 4.85
C LEU A 346 2.11 4.31 6.05
N LEU A 347 2.15 2.98 5.93
CA LEU A 347 2.69 2.13 6.97
C LEU A 347 4.19 2.27 7.09
N ARG A 348 4.94 2.28 5.98
CA ARG A 348 6.39 2.53 6.01
C ARG A 348 6.70 3.87 6.68
N GLU A 349 5.93 4.92 6.38
CA GLU A 349 6.08 6.22 7.04
C GLU A 349 5.89 6.09 8.55
N HIS A 350 4.86 5.37 8.98
CA HIS A 350 4.60 5.16 10.41
C HIS A 350 5.70 4.33 11.11
N TYR A 351 6.14 3.22 10.50
CA TYR A 351 7.26 2.42 11.03
C TYR A 351 8.53 3.26 11.16
N HIS A 352 8.81 4.10 10.15
CA HIS A 352 9.90 5.06 10.20
C HIS A 352 9.75 6.05 11.35
N ASP A 353 8.58 6.65 11.54
CA ASP A 353 8.32 7.61 12.63
C ASP A 353 8.53 6.98 14.02
N LEU A 354 8.26 5.68 14.13
CA LEU A 354 8.55 4.89 15.33
C LEU A 354 10.03 4.48 15.46
N GLY A 355 10.87 4.77 14.46
CA GLY A 355 12.29 4.42 14.43
C GLY A 355 12.55 2.91 14.28
N ILE A 356 11.59 2.16 13.73
CA ILE A 356 11.67 0.71 13.57
C ILE A 356 11.58 0.33 12.09
N ALA A 357 12.30 -0.72 11.71
CA ALA A 357 12.23 -1.24 10.35
C ALA A 357 10.83 -1.82 10.07
N PRO A 358 10.17 -1.47 8.95
CA PRO A 358 8.93 -2.11 8.58
C PRO A 358 9.17 -3.60 8.29
N PRO A 359 8.18 -4.47 8.53
CA PRO A 359 8.21 -5.85 8.06
C PRO A 359 8.49 -5.89 6.56
N GLU A 360 9.21 -6.91 6.08
CA GLU A 360 9.63 -7.04 4.68
C GLU A 360 8.46 -6.87 3.70
N ILE A 361 7.31 -7.40 4.07
CA ILE A 361 6.10 -7.30 3.29
C ILE A 361 5.56 -5.87 3.20
N ILE A 362 5.83 -5.00 4.17
CA ILE A 362 5.51 -3.58 4.10
C ILE A 362 6.60 -2.83 3.35
N ALA A 363 7.86 -3.24 3.48
CA ALA A 363 9.02 -2.61 2.84
C ALA A 363 8.97 -2.68 1.30
N SER A 364 8.34 -3.69 0.72
CA SER A 364 8.18 -3.84 -0.73
C SER A 364 6.75 -3.52 -1.21
N ASN A 365 6.60 -3.19 -2.49
CA ASN A 365 5.31 -3.12 -3.17
C ASN A 365 4.83 -4.48 -3.72
N ALA A 366 5.62 -5.56 -3.55
CA ALA A 366 5.25 -6.91 -3.99
C ALA A 366 3.96 -7.42 -3.30
N PRO A 367 3.14 -8.27 -3.95
CA PRO A 367 1.90 -8.83 -3.38
C PRO A 367 2.16 -9.90 -2.29
N PHE A 368 1.13 -10.17 -1.48
CA PHE A 368 1.16 -11.08 -0.32
C PHE A 368 1.10 -12.58 -0.65
N ASP A 369 0.47 -12.94 -1.75
CA ASP A 369 0.21 -14.33 -2.10
C ASP A 369 1.38 -14.99 -2.82
N GLY A 370 2.49 -14.25 -2.96
CA GLY A 370 3.67 -14.67 -3.71
C GLY A 370 3.44 -14.71 -5.21
N LYS A 371 2.21 -14.56 -5.73
CA LYS A 371 1.95 -14.76 -7.16
C LYS A 371 2.45 -13.57 -7.98
N PRO A 372 3.03 -13.80 -9.16
CA PRO A 372 3.30 -12.75 -10.13
C PRO A 372 1.97 -12.08 -10.49
N LEU A 373 1.94 -10.75 -10.51
CA LEU A 373 0.72 -10.03 -10.84
C LEU A 373 0.41 -10.18 -12.32
N ASP A 374 -0.58 -11.01 -12.67
CA ASP A 374 -1.16 -11.12 -14.02
C ASP A 374 -1.71 -9.77 -14.55
N VAL A 375 -1.82 -8.75 -13.70
CA VAL A 375 -2.67 -7.55 -13.93
C VAL A 375 -1.91 -6.22 -13.91
N MET A 376 -0.58 -6.21 -13.74
CA MET A 376 0.18 -4.95 -13.76
C MET A 376 0.63 -4.54 -15.17
N PRO A 377 0.29 -3.33 -15.65
CA PRO A 377 1.04 -2.73 -16.72
C PRO A 377 2.47 -2.41 -16.24
N PRO A 378 3.49 -2.55 -17.09
CA PRO A 378 4.88 -2.30 -16.76
C PRO A 378 5.12 -0.98 -16.01
N ASP A 379 4.35 0.05 -16.38
CA ASP A 379 4.49 1.48 -16.04
C ASP A 379 4.14 1.86 -14.58
N ALA A 380 3.57 0.95 -13.77
CA ALA A 380 2.98 1.30 -12.47
C ALA A 380 3.89 1.08 -11.24
N MET A 381 5.08 0.48 -11.37
CA MET A 381 6.17 0.53 -10.37
C MET A 381 7.38 1.18 -11.03
N GLY A 382 8.18 1.92 -10.25
CA GLY A 382 9.25 2.78 -10.80
C GLY A 382 10.13 2.06 -11.83
N GLU A 383 10.51 2.81 -12.85
CA GLU A 383 11.41 2.33 -13.88
C GLU A 383 12.76 1.95 -13.27
N VAL A 384 13.42 0.91 -13.80
CA VAL A 384 14.71 0.45 -13.30
C VAL A 384 15.73 1.60 -13.46
N PRO A 385 16.69 1.81 -12.54
CA PRO A 385 17.73 2.80 -12.74
C PRO A 385 18.37 2.67 -14.12
N ASN A 386 18.70 3.80 -14.73
CA ASN A 386 19.33 3.85 -16.04
C ASN A 386 20.84 4.04 -15.89
N ARG A 387 21.57 3.63 -16.92
CA ARG A 387 22.98 4.01 -17.09
C ARG A 387 23.02 5.10 -18.15
N VAL A 388 23.25 6.34 -17.73
CA VAL A 388 23.35 7.48 -18.64
C VAL A 388 24.83 7.79 -18.86
N LEU A 389 25.26 7.73 -20.11
CA LEU A 389 26.52 8.33 -20.56
C LEU A 389 26.16 9.71 -21.10
N LEU A 390 26.79 10.77 -20.60
CA LEU A 390 26.55 12.13 -21.07
C LEU A 390 27.37 12.39 -22.34
N ASP A 391 26.80 12.11 -23.50
CA ASP A 391 27.43 12.33 -24.80
C ASP A 391 26.48 12.94 -25.84
N GLY A 392 25.19 13.07 -25.51
CA GLY A 392 24.15 13.59 -26.39
C GLY A 392 23.34 12.53 -27.14
N ALA A 393 23.61 11.23 -26.91
CA ALA A 393 22.94 10.11 -27.57
C ALA A 393 21.77 9.54 -26.74
N LEU A 394 20.63 10.25 -26.72
CA LEU A 394 19.43 9.85 -25.96
C LEU A 394 18.86 8.46 -26.31
N ASP A 395 19.18 7.90 -27.48
CA ASP A 395 18.75 6.55 -27.88
C ASP A 395 19.48 5.42 -27.13
N GLU A 396 20.58 5.75 -26.45
CA GLU A 396 21.27 4.84 -25.56
C GLU A 396 20.52 4.63 -24.24
N TRP A 397 19.71 5.61 -23.80
CA TRP A 397 18.94 5.52 -22.57
C TRP A 397 17.93 4.37 -22.67
N LYS A 398 17.94 3.47 -21.67
CA LYS A 398 17.07 2.28 -21.66
C LYS A 398 15.88 2.39 -20.73
N SER A 399 15.98 3.25 -19.73
CA SER A 399 14.90 3.49 -18.78
C SER A 399 14.68 4.99 -18.63
N TYR A 400 13.63 5.49 -19.26
CA TYR A 400 13.25 6.89 -19.19
C TYR A 400 11.75 7.07 -19.36
N THR A 401 11.24 8.12 -18.73
CA THR A 401 9.93 8.66 -19.06
C THR A 401 10.09 9.75 -20.12
N LYS A 402 9.38 9.61 -21.25
CA LYS A 402 9.36 10.61 -22.33
C LYS A 402 8.03 11.34 -22.36
N THR A 403 8.09 12.66 -22.52
CA THR A 403 6.93 13.48 -22.87
C THR A 403 7.25 14.47 -23.98
N SER A 404 6.31 14.67 -24.89
CA SER A 404 6.46 15.58 -26.03
C SER A 404 5.51 16.76 -25.91
N TYR A 405 6.01 17.96 -26.21
CA TYR A 405 5.24 19.20 -26.31
C TYR A 405 5.51 19.84 -27.68
N GLY A 406 4.60 19.62 -28.63
CA GLY A 406 4.86 19.95 -30.03
C GLY A 406 6.08 19.19 -30.56
N ASN A 407 7.09 19.92 -31.04
CA ASN A 407 8.33 19.32 -31.56
C ASN A 407 9.38 19.03 -30.49
N ILE A 408 9.21 19.54 -29.27
CA ILE A 408 10.14 19.35 -28.15
C ILE A 408 9.82 18.02 -27.47
N ALA A 409 10.85 17.21 -27.22
CA ALA A 409 10.70 16.01 -26.40
C ALA A 409 11.62 16.08 -25.18
N ILE A 410 11.06 15.78 -24.02
CA ILE A 410 11.72 15.73 -22.71
C ILE A 410 11.79 14.28 -22.27
N TYR A 411 12.97 13.85 -21.84
CA TYR A 411 13.28 12.53 -21.33
C TYR A 411 13.75 12.71 -19.90
N VAL A 412 13.33 11.84 -19.00
CA VAL A 412 13.73 11.91 -17.59
C VAL A 412 14.13 10.53 -17.12
N SER A 413 15.26 10.48 -16.42
CA SER A 413 15.84 9.24 -15.91
C SER A 413 16.58 9.48 -14.58
N TYR A 414 17.04 8.41 -13.95
CA TYR A 414 17.87 8.45 -12.75
C TYR A 414 18.81 7.24 -12.70
N ASP A 415 19.94 7.35 -12.02
CA ASP A 415 20.86 6.23 -11.80
C ASP A 415 20.75 5.63 -10.38
N ILE A 416 21.53 4.58 -10.13
CA ILE A 416 21.60 3.91 -8.83
C ILE A 416 22.20 4.80 -7.72
N GLU A 417 22.97 5.83 -8.09
CA GLU A 417 23.52 6.81 -7.16
C GLU A 417 22.51 7.90 -6.79
N GLY A 418 21.38 7.96 -7.50
CA GLY A 418 20.30 8.92 -7.27
C GLY A 418 20.53 10.26 -7.98
N ASN A 419 21.43 10.32 -8.96
CA ASN A 419 21.52 11.44 -9.87
C ASN A 419 20.30 11.42 -10.79
N VAL A 420 19.76 12.61 -11.11
CA VAL A 420 18.60 12.76 -12.00
C VAL A 420 19.08 13.27 -13.34
N TYR A 421 18.64 12.63 -14.42
CA TYR A 421 19.02 12.99 -15.78
C TYR A 421 17.84 13.56 -16.55
N ILE A 422 18.08 14.65 -17.27
CA ILE A 422 17.10 15.28 -18.16
C ILE A 422 17.65 15.32 -19.57
N GLY A 423 16.94 14.66 -20.47
CA GLY A 423 17.19 14.68 -21.91
C GLY A 423 16.25 15.64 -22.62
N LEU A 424 16.76 16.50 -23.50
CA LEU A 424 15.97 17.40 -24.33
C LEU A 424 16.27 17.15 -25.80
N LYS A 425 15.24 17.06 -26.63
CA LYS A 425 15.38 16.93 -28.08
C LYS A 425 14.61 18.02 -28.81
N ASN A 426 15.20 18.55 -29.89
CA ASN A 426 14.66 19.60 -30.76
C ASN A 426 14.42 20.95 -30.08
N THR A 427 15.24 21.30 -29.10
CA THR A 427 15.28 22.65 -28.52
C THR A 427 16.70 23.01 -28.09
N SER A 428 17.02 24.30 -28.09
CA SER A 428 18.24 24.87 -27.52
C SER A 428 17.94 25.86 -26.38
N LYS A 429 16.66 26.08 -26.06
CA LYS A 429 16.23 26.95 -24.97
C LYS A 429 14.96 26.40 -24.31
N LEU A 430 15.01 26.15 -23.01
CA LEU A 430 13.87 25.64 -22.26
C LEU A 430 14.02 25.93 -20.76
N THR A 431 12.92 26.33 -20.11
CA THR A 431 12.83 26.35 -18.65
C THR A 431 11.96 25.18 -18.19
N LEU A 432 12.42 24.46 -17.18
CA LEU A 432 11.75 23.33 -16.55
C LEU A 432 11.52 23.64 -15.08
N VAL A 433 10.40 23.17 -14.54
CA VAL A 433 10.13 23.17 -13.11
C VAL A 433 10.06 21.73 -12.63
N ILE A 434 10.76 21.43 -11.53
CA ILE A 434 10.75 20.13 -10.87
C ILE A 434 9.99 20.28 -9.54
N GLY A 435 9.02 19.40 -9.30
CA GLY A 435 8.31 19.24 -8.04
C GLY A 435 8.20 17.76 -7.67
N TYR A 436 7.55 17.46 -6.54
CA TYR A 436 7.33 16.08 -6.10
C TYR A 436 6.01 15.90 -5.37
N ASP A 437 5.52 14.66 -5.28
CA ASP A 437 4.38 14.33 -4.43
C ASP A 437 4.80 14.39 -2.96
N MET A 438 4.17 15.31 -2.22
CA MET A 438 4.36 15.40 -0.79
C MET A 438 3.41 14.44 -0.06
N PRO A 439 3.86 13.76 1.01
CA PRO A 439 2.96 13.07 1.92
C PRO A 439 1.83 14.02 2.39
N PRO A 440 0.59 13.54 2.56
CA PRO A 440 -0.54 14.40 2.96
C PRO A 440 -0.28 15.23 4.23
N ARG A 441 0.54 14.71 5.14
CA ARG A 441 0.97 15.42 6.36
C ARG A 441 1.87 16.62 6.03
N ASP A 442 2.77 16.49 5.06
CA ASP A 442 3.71 17.53 4.65
C ASP A 442 3.00 18.61 3.84
N VAL A 443 1.99 18.24 3.03
CA VAL A 443 1.10 19.19 2.35
C VAL A 443 0.42 20.13 3.35
N MET A 444 -0.04 19.60 4.49
CA MET A 444 -0.70 20.42 5.53
C MET A 444 0.25 21.35 6.29
N ASN A 445 1.56 21.08 6.25
CA ASN A 445 2.59 21.87 6.94
C ASN A 445 3.41 22.77 6.00
N ALA A 446 3.22 22.68 4.69
CA ALA A 446 4.00 23.42 3.70
C ALA A 446 3.51 24.89 3.60
N SER A 447 4.19 25.79 4.31
CA SER A 447 3.92 27.24 4.33
C SER A 447 4.18 27.96 2.99
N TRP A 448 4.71 27.26 1.99
CA TRP A 448 5.21 27.80 0.71
C TRP A 448 4.39 27.36 -0.50
N LEU A 449 3.23 26.71 -0.29
CA LEU A 449 2.20 26.46 -1.31
C LEU A 449 1.55 27.77 -1.86
N ILE A 450 2.17 28.92 -1.64
CA ILE A 450 1.63 30.24 -1.98
C ILE A 450 2.44 30.87 -3.13
N LYS A 451 1.76 30.95 -4.28
CA LYS A 451 1.99 31.83 -5.45
C LYS A 451 3.34 31.73 -6.15
N THR A 452 3.37 30.96 -7.23
CA THR A 452 4.22 31.29 -8.39
C THR A 452 3.62 32.48 -9.15
N PRO A 453 4.42 33.22 -9.97
CA PRO A 453 3.94 34.35 -10.77
C PRO A 453 2.79 34.03 -11.76
N SER A 454 2.53 32.75 -12.04
CA SER A 454 1.57 32.30 -13.06
C SER A 454 0.23 31.76 -12.51
N GLY A 455 -0.03 31.85 -11.21
CA GLY A 455 -1.40 31.82 -10.68
C GLY A 455 -2.24 30.54 -10.81
N ALA A 456 -1.68 29.38 -11.18
CA ALA A 456 -2.42 28.12 -11.23
C ALA A 456 -1.78 27.06 -10.32
N LEU A 457 -2.54 26.54 -9.35
CA LEU A 457 -2.19 25.37 -8.54
C LEU A 457 -3.25 24.29 -8.71
N ASP A 458 -2.85 23.15 -9.27
CA ASP A 458 -3.39 21.85 -8.87
C ASP A 458 -2.78 21.57 -7.48
N ALA A 459 -3.61 21.38 -6.45
CA ALA A 459 -3.20 21.22 -5.04
C ALA A 459 -2.34 19.95 -4.76
N GLY A 460 -1.92 19.23 -5.79
CA GLY A 460 -1.10 18.01 -5.71
C GLY A 460 0.38 18.17 -6.12
N PHE A 461 0.83 19.36 -6.57
CA PHE A 461 2.20 19.57 -7.06
C PHE A 461 2.92 20.70 -6.31
N ALA A 462 3.92 20.34 -5.52
CA ALA A 462 4.72 21.30 -4.78
C ALA A 462 6.05 21.52 -5.53
N TYR A 463 6.16 22.63 -6.28
CA TYR A 463 7.36 22.97 -7.06
C TYR A 463 8.56 23.24 -6.14
N ARG A 464 9.72 22.70 -6.48
CA ARG A 464 10.95 22.79 -5.68
C ARG A 464 12.12 23.44 -6.39
N TYR A 465 12.33 23.10 -7.67
CA TYR A 465 13.49 23.56 -8.44
C TYR A 465 13.08 24.10 -9.81
N ILE A 466 13.87 25.04 -10.33
CA ILE A 466 13.76 25.56 -11.70
C ILE A 466 15.08 25.29 -12.41
N ILE A 467 15.01 24.74 -13.62
CA ILE A 467 16.17 24.51 -14.49
C ILE A 467 15.98 25.33 -15.76
N THR A 468 16.94 26.19 -16.07
CA THR A 468 16.92 27.00 -17.29
C THR A 468 18.07 26.56 -18.17
N VAL A 469 17.74 26.12 -19.38
CA VAL A 469 18.68 25.71 -20.42
C VAL A 469 18.68 26.79 -21.49
N GLU A 470 19.83 27.39 -21.77
CA GLU A 470 20.02 28.39 -22.83
C GLU A 470 21.33 28.17 -23.57
N GLY A 471 21.25 27.60 -24.78
CA GLY A 471 22.44 27.20 -25.51
C GLY A 471 23.29 26.26 -24.66
N ASN A 472 24.59 26.55 -24.54
CA ASN A 472 25.54 25.74 -23.77
C ASN A 472 25.54 26.05 -22.26
N HIS A 473 24.53 26.76 -21.76
CA HIS A 473 24.44 27.14 -20.36
C HIS A 473 23.22 26.50 -19.71
N VAL A 474 23.42 25.92 -18.52
CA VAL A 474 22.36 25.31 -17.72
C VAL A 474 22.43 25.87 -16.31
N GLU A 475 21.35 26.51 -15.89
CA GLU A 475 21.19 27.05 -14.54
C GLU A 475 20.20 26.22 -13.76
N PHE A 476 20.53 25.92 -12.50
CA PHE A 476 19.63 25.27 -11.56
C PHE A 476 19.36 26.22 -10.39
N THR A 477 18.09 26.37 -9.99
CA THR A 477 17.66 27.34 -8.97
C THR A 477 16.71 26.68 -7.96
N ASP A 478 16.98 26.85 -6.67
CA ASP A 478 16.06 26.45 -5.59
C ASP A 478 15.01 27.53 -5.35
N VAL A 479 13.73 27.17 -5.50
CA VAL A 479 12.59 28.09 -5.37
C VAL A 479 12.49 28.68 -3.94
N ARG A 480 12.90 27.93 -2.91
CA ARG A 480 12.80 28.36 -1.50
C ARG A 480 13.85 29.40 -1.15
N THR A 481 15.08 29.21 -1.61
CA THR A 481 16.20 30.08 -1.25
C THR A 481 16.45 31.19 -2.26
N LYS A 482 15.92 31.04 -3.50
CA LYS A 482 16.21 31.92 -4.65
C LYS A 482 17.70 32.04 -4.98
N ASN A 483 18.53 31.15 -4.44
CA ASN A 483 19.94 31.12 -4.73
C ASN A 483 20.16 30.40 -6.06
N LEU A 484 21.03 30.97 -6.91
CA LEU A 484 21.58 30.26 -8.06
C LEU A 484 22.39 29.08 -7.53
N ALA A 485 22.00 27.87 -7.91
CA ALA A 485 22.53 26.65 -7.37
C ALA A 485 23.17 25.85 -8.51
N TYR A 486 24.47 26.07 -8.70
CA TYR A 486 25.42 25.22 -9.44
C TYR A 486 25.31 25.22 -10.98
N GLU A 487 26.47 25.03 -11.61
CA GLU A 487 26.59 24.66 -13.03
C GLU A 487 26.43 23.13 -13.14
N LEU A 488 25.57 22.68 -14.06
CA LEU A 488 25.31 21.26 -14.30
C LEU A 488 26.24 20.70 -15.39
N THR A 489 26.53 19.40 -15.31
CA THR A 489 27.25 18.70 -16.38
C THR A 489 26.27 18.35 -17.50
N PHE A 490 26.66 18.55 -18.75
CA PHE A 490 25.82 18.20 -19.89
C PHE A 490 26.59 17.64 -21.09
N GLY A 491 25.95 16.72 -21.80
CA GLY A 491 26.37 16.18 -23.09
C GLY A 491 25.52 16.79 -24.22
N ARG A 492 26.10 16.92 -25.42
CA ARG A 492 25.39 17.46 -26.58
C ARG A 492 25.81 16.78 -27.88
N GLU A 493 24.82 16.29 -28.60
CA GLU A 493 24.95 15.80 -29.96
C GLU A 493 23.74 16.24 -30.79
N ASN A 494 23.97 16.81 -31.98
CA ASN A 494 22.89 17.31 -32.84
C ASN A 494 21.92 18.28 -32.10
N ASN A 495 20.61 18.05 -32.22
CA ASN A 495 19.51 18.77 -31.55
C ASN A 495 19.14 18.17 -30.18
N THR A 496 20.08 17.46 -29.54
CA THR A 496 19.88 16.74 -28.29
C THR A 496 20.79 17.26 -27.18
N TRP A 497 20.23 17.39 -25.98
CA TRP A 497 20.93 17.78 -24.76
C TRP A 497 20.67 16.75 -23.67
N GLU A 498 21.69 16.43 -22.89
CA GLU A 498 21.60 15.55 -21.74
C GLU A 498 22.18 16.28 -20.55
N ILE A 499 21.42 16.39 -19.47
CA ILE A 499 21.77 17.16 -18.28
C ILE A 499 21.77 16.21 -17.10
N GLU A 500 22.86 16.19 -16.34
CA GLU A 500 22.92 15.52 -15.05
C GLU A 500 22.70 16.52 -13.91
N ILE A 501 21.77 16.17 -13.03
CA ILE A 501 21.53 16.85 -11.77
C ILE A 501 22.08 15.93 -10.67
N PRO A 502 23.25 16.26 -10.09
CA PRO A 502 23.84 15.45 -9.05
C PRO A 502 22.92 15.25 -7.84
N ARG A 503 22.93 14.05 -7.24
CA ARG A 503 22.10 13.67 -6.09
C ARG A 503 22.09 14.72 -4.99
N TYR A 504 23.24 15.31 -4.67
CA TYR A 504 23.38 16.28 -3.57
C TYR A 504 22.61 17.59 -3.80
N LEU A 505 22.24 17.92 -5.05
CA LEU A 505 21.41 19.09 -5.37
C LEU A 505 19.92 18.85 -5.16
N VAL A 506 19.53 17.59 -5.22
CA VAL A 506 18.14 17.12 -5.21
C VAL A 506 17.86 16.17 -4.05
N GLU A 507 18.73 16.15 -3.03
CA GLU A 507 18.68 15.18 -1.93
C GLU A 507 17.34 15.21 -1.17
N ASP A 508 16.75 16.38 -1.05
CA ASP A 508 15.45 16.58 -0.42
C ASP A 508 14.27 16.04 -1.24
N ILE A 509 14.42 15.90 -2.56
CA ILE A 509 13.47 15.26 -3.47
C ILE A 509 13.80 13.79 -3.74
N ILE A 510 14.97 13.26 -3.33
CA ILE A 510 15.21 11.81 -3.32
C ILE A 510 14.40 11.17 -2.17
N PRO A 511 13.58 10.14 -2.42
CA PRO A 511 12.89 9.42 -1.35
C PRO A 511 13.90 8.77 -0.41
N ARG A 512 13.46 8.47 0.81
CA ARG A 512 14.23 7.63 1.72
C ARG A 512 14.35 6.21 1.16
N SER A 513 15.31 5.44 1.65
CA SER A 513 15.49 4.04 1.26
C SER A 513 14.18 3.25 1.42
N GLY A 514 13.78 2.51 0.37
CA GLY A 514 12.53 1.73 0.37
C GLY A 514 11.23 2.53 0.16
N PHE A 515 11.34 3.85 -0.10
CA PHE A 515 10.21 4.68 -0.52
C PHE A 515 10.30 4.98 -2.02
N THR A 516 9.14 5.05 -2.66
CA THR A 516 8.99 5.64 -3.99
C THR A 516 8.52 7.07 -3.81
N ARG A 517 9.02 7.98 -4.64
CA ARG A 517 8.51 9.35 -4.76
C ARG A 517 8.24 9.66 -6.22
N VAL A 518 7.12 10.29 -6.49
CA VAL A 518 6.76 10.77 -7.82
C VAL A 518 7.33 12.17 -7.99
N LEU A 519 8.27 12.29 -8.90
CA LEU A 519 8.82 13.57 -9.32
C LEU A 519 8.02 14.07 -10.52
N TYR A 520 7.66 15.35 -10.48
CA TYR A 520 6.91 16.04 -11.51
C TYR A 520 7.80 17.02 -12.22
N ILE A 521 7.84 16.97 -13.55
CA ILE A 521 8.63 17.87 -14.39
C ILE A 521 7.70 18.52 -15.41
N ALA A 522 7.68 19.83 -15.42
CA ALA A 522 6.86 20.61 -16.35
C ALA A 522 7.72 21.65 -17.08
N PRO A 523 7.65 21.73 -18.42
CA PRO A 523 8.23 22.84 -19.13
C PRO A 523 7.42 24.12 -18.92
N VAL A 524 8.12 25.25 -18.95
CA VAL A 524 7.54 26.60 -18.96
C VAL A 524 7.66 27.16 -20.37
N LEU A 525 6.51 27.49 -20.98
CA LEU A 525 6.44 28.08 -22.32
C LEU A 525 5.76 29.45 -22.22
N GLY A 526 6.52 30.52 -22.46
CA GLY A 526 6.07 31.87 -22.16
C GLY A 526 5.79 32.02 -20.66
N ASP A 527 4.60 32.49 -20.30
CA ASP A 527 4.17 32.68 -18.90
C ASP A 527 3.39 31.48 -18.32
N HIS A 528 3.31 30.35 -19.05
CA HIS A 528 2.50 29.20 -18.67
C HIS A 528 3.36 27.98 -18.31
N VAL A 529 3.04 27.34 -17.18
CA VAL A 529 3.55 26.01 -16.83
C VAL A 529 2.71 24.98 -17.55
N MET A 530 3.34 24.14 -18.36
CA MET A 530 2.65 23.10 -19.10
C MET A 530 2.26 21.94 -18.17
N LYS A 531 1.37 21.06 -18.62
CA LYS A 531 0.98 19.85 -17.88
C LYS A 531 2.23 19.07 -17.46
N PRO A 532 2.43 18.71 -16.19
CA PRO A 532 3.63 17.99 -15.76
C PRO A 532 3.66 16.57 -16.30
N THR A 533 4.86 16.14 -16.67
CA THR A 533 5.26 14.74 -16.76
C THR A 533 5.59 14.25 -15.36
N TYR A 534 5.37 12.98 -15.08
CA TYR A 534 5.74 12.39 -13.81
C TYR A 534 6.63 11.18 -14.02
N PHE A 535 7.58 10.98 -13.12
CA PHE A 535 8.40 9.78 -13.07
C PHE A 535 8.58 9.35 -11.62
N LYS A 536 8.73 8.04 -11.40
CA LYS A 536 8.88 7.47 -10.07
C LYS A 536 10.36 7.30 -9.77
N LEU A 537 10.85 8.04 -8.78
CA LEU A 537 12.19 7.88 -8.26
C LEU A 537 12.15 6.92 -7.06
N VAL A 538 13.13 6.02 -7.00
CA VAL A 538 13.31 5.10 -5.88
C VAL A 538 14.74 5.20 -5.40
N ASN A 539 14.93 5.29 -4.08
CA ASN A 539 16.25 5.25 -3.48
C ASN A 539 16.57 3.80 -3.11
N ILE A 540 17.38 3.17 -3.96
CA ILE A 540 17.78 1.78 -3.81
C ILE A 540 18.98 1.75 -2.86
N THR A 541 18.84 1.04 -1.75
CA THR A 541 19.96 0.78 -0.83
C THR A 541 20.13 -0.73 -0.74
N ILE A 542 21.35 -1.20 -0.96
CA ILE A 542 21.68 -2.62 -0.81
C ILE A 542 21.65 -2.94 0.69
N PRO A 543 20.77 -3.85 1.16
CA PRO A 543 20.80 -4.32 2.54
C PRO A 543 22.15 -4.94 2.90
N SER A 544 22.49 -4.93 4.18
CA SER A 544 23.74 -5.53 4.66
C SER A 544 23.77 -7.06 4.60
N MET A 545 22.60 -7.71 4.60
CA MET A 545 22.49 -9.17 4.59
C MET A 545 21.66 -9.69 3.40
N PRO A 546 22.18 -10.65 2.62
CA PRO A 546 21.44 -11.27 1.53
C PRO A 546 20.48 -12.36 2.05
N VAL A 547 19.38 -12.55 1.32
CA VAL A 547 18.37 -13.59 1.58
C VAL A 547 18.77 -14.93 0.95
N ILE A 548 19.41 -14.89 -0.22
CA ILE A 548 20.08 -16.06 -0.83
C ILE A 548 21.56 -15.76 -0.89
N TYR A 549 22.36 -16.68 -0.39
CA TYR A 549 23.81 -16.59 -0.41
C TYR A 549 24.42 -17.91 -0.88
N CYS A 550 25.15 -17.87 -1.98
CA CYS A 550 25.86 -19.00 -2.53
C CYS A 550 27.34 -18.63 -2.68
N VAL A 551 28.21 -19.54 -2.29
CA VAL A 551 29.66 -19.42 -2.46
C VAL A 551 30.09 -20.45 -3.49
N ASP A 552 30.95 -20.01 -4.39
CA ASP A 552 31.58 -20.83 -5.40
C ASP A 552 33.06 -21.07 -5.05
N PRO A 553 33.67 -22.20 -5.45
CA PRO A 553 35.10 -22.40 -5.31
C PRO A 553 35.90 -21.33 -6.07
N ILE A 554 37.19 -21.24 -5.78
CA ILE A 554 38.09 -20.28 -6.43
C ILE A 554 39.02 -21.04 -7.37
N GLY A 555 39.19 -20.50 -8.57
CA GLY A 555 40.13 -20.97 -9.59
C GLY A 555 39.59 -22.10 -10.44
N ASP A 556 38.26 -22.23 -10.57
CA ASP A 556 37.58 -23.20 -11.43
C ASP A 556 37.05 -22.66 -12.76
N ASP A 557 37.44 -21.44 -13.13
CA ASP A 557 37.27 -20.75 -14.43
C ASP A 557 37.88 -21.45 -15.68
N PHE A 558 37.86 -22.79 -15.73
CA PHE A 558 38.40 -23.64 -16.78
C PHE A 558 37.35 -24.56 -17.46
N GLY A 559 36.06 -24.21 -17.32
CA GLY A 559 34.94 -24.93 -17.93
C GLY A 559 34.96 -26.43 -17.63
N PRO A 560 34.98 -27.33 -18.63
CA PRO A 560 35.02 -28.79 -18.42
C PRO A 560 36.37 -29.31 -17.86
N GLY A 561 37.29 -28.43 -17.43
CA GLY A 561 38.62 -28.77 -16.93
C GLY A 561 39.74 -28.60 -17.95
N THR A 562 39.40 -28.30 -19.20
CA THR A 562 40.38 -28.16 -20.29
C THR A 562 40.51 -26.74 -20.82
N TYR A 563 39.60 -25.84 -20.46
CA TYR A 563 39.62 -24.50 -21.02
C TYR A 563 40.70 -23.63 -20.39
N LYS A 564 41.21 -22.67 -21.16
CA LYS A 564 42.28 -21.76 -20.74
C LYS A 564 41.90 -20.32 -21.10
N TYR A 565 41.74 -19.49 -20.07
CA TYR A 565 41.43 -18.07 -20.21
C TYR A 565 42.53 -17.18 -19.64
N SER A 566 42.65 -15.99 -20.20
CA SER A 566 43.58 -14.95 -19.74
C SER A 566 42.91 -13.57 -19.86
N PRO A 567 42.95 -12.72 -18.82
CA PRO A 567 43.55 -12.96 -17.50
C PRO A 567 42.73 -13.93 -16.63
N ARG A 568 43.41 -14.77 -15.84
CA ARG A 568 42.77 -15.70 -14.89
C ARG A 568 42.03 -14.95 -13.78
N GLY A 569 40.91 -15.51 -13.33
CA GLY A 569 40.11 -14.94 -12.24
C GLY A 569 39.07 -13.92 -12.68
N ALA A 570 39.14 -13.40 -13.93
CA ALA A 570 38.21 -12.37 -14.40
C ALA A 570 36.79 -12.89 -14.65
N LEU A 571 36.65 -14.21 -14.82
CA LEU A 571 35.37 -14.91 -14.99
C LEU A 571 35.16 -16.00 -13.93
N ASP A 572 36.05 -16.06 -12.93
CA ASP A 572 36.00 -16.98 -11.79
C ASP A 572 34.97 -16.45 -10.80
N LEU A 573 33.78 -17.02 -10.84
CA LEU A 573 32.69 -16.76 -9.91
C LEU A 573 33.15 -17.12 -8.50
N THR A 574 32.79 -16.26 -7.55
CA THR A 574 33.11 -16.48 -6.13
C THR A 574 31.86 -16.49 -5.29
N MET A 575 30.82 -15.77 -5.73
CA MET A 575 29.64 -15.53 -4.93
C MET A 575 28.44 -15.11 -5.77
N LEU A 576 27.28 -15.61 -5.38
CA LEU A 576 25.98 -15.05 -5.71
C LEU A 576 25.30 -14.59 -4.42
N ALA A 577 24.87 -13.32 -4.38
CA ALA A 577 24.11 -12.76 -3.27
C ALA A 577 22.82 -12.09 -3.79
N TYR A 578 21.69 -12.50 -3.23
CA TYR A 578 20.37 -11.98 -3.55
C TYR A 578 19.85 -11.15 -2.38
N TYR A 579 19.48 -9.91 -2.63
CA TYR A 579 18.99 -8.99 -1.63
C TYR A 579 17.59 -8.49 -1.98
N LEU A 580 16.78 -8.32 -0.95
CA LEU A 580 15.50 -7.63 -1.06
C LEU A 580 15.68 -6.16 -0.69
N ALA A 581 15.52 -5.28 -1.67
CA ALA A 581 15.71 -3.84 -1.52
C ALA A 581 14.39 -3.09 -1.79
N GLY A 582 13.37 -3.39 -0.98
CA GLY A 582 12.04 -2.80 -1.11
C GLY A 582 11.36 -3.20 -2.42
N ASP A 583 11.17 -2.25 -3.33
CA ASP A 583 10.50 -2.49 -4.62
C ASP A 583 11.38 -3.23 -5.64
N PHE A 584 12.66 -3.40 -5.33
CA PHE A 584 13.61 -4.08 -6.17
C PHE A 584 14.25 -5.27 -5.45
N VAL A 585 14.75 -6.18 -6.26
CA VAL A 585 15.66 -7.24 -5.90
C VAL A 585 17.00 -6.89 -6.50
N ILE A 586 18.03 -7.02 -5.68
CA ILE A 586 19.41 -6.79 -6.10
C ILE A 586 20.12 -8.13 -6.09
N ILE A 587 20.71 -8.52 -7.21
CA ILE A 587 21.48 -9.74 -7.34
C ILE A 587 22.91 -9.34 -7.66
N ASN A 588 23.83 -9.65 -6.74
CA ASN A 588 25.25 -9.44 -6.94
C ASN A 588 25.89 -10.77 -7.36
N VAL A 589 26.58 -10.75 -8.49
CA VAL A 589 27.45 -11.84 -8.95
C VAL A 589 28.88 -11.33 -8.87
N SER A 590 29.70 -11.92 -8.00
CA SER A 590 31.07 -11.45 -7.78
C SER A 590 32.10 -12.42 -8.35
N PHE A 591 33.13 -11.85 -8.95
CA PHE A 591 34.26 -12.56 -9.55
C PHE A 591 35.54 -12.34 -8.73
N LEU A 592 36.53 -13.23 -8.90
CA LEU A 592 37.81 -13.15 -8.18
C LEU A 592 38.59 -11.87 -8.54
N SER A 593 38.60 -11.50 -9.82
CA SER A 593 39.29 -10.31 -10.32
C SER A 593 38.50 -9.61 -11.41
N SER A 594 38.96 -8.42 -11.82
CA SER A 594 38.32 -7.64 -12.89
C SER A 594 39.33 -7.36 -14.01
N SER A 595 38.87 -7.39 -15.25
CA SER A 595 39.67 -7.05 -16.43
C SER A 595 38.93 -6.01 -17.28
N LYS A 596 39.67 -5.14 -17.98
CA LYS A 596 39.09 -4.26 -19.01
C LYS A 596 38.87 -4.99 -20.33
N ASP A 597 39.63 -6.06 -20.57
CA ASP A 597 39.62 -6.78 -21.85
C ASP A 597 38.64 -7.95 -21.84
N VAL A 598 38.24 -8.42 -20.66
CA VAL A 598 37.30 -9.54 -20.48
C VAL A 598 36.06 -9.03 -19.76
N ARG A 599 34.90 -9.22 -20.39
CA ARG A 599 33.60 -8.82 -19.87
C ARG A 599 32.73 -10.05 -19.63
N PRO A 600 32.06 -10.19 -18.46
CA PRO A 600 31.21 -11.32 -18.19
C PRO A 600 29.84 -11.21 -18.89
N VAL A 601 29.30 -12.36 -19.27
CA VAL A 601 27.86 -12.58 -19.48
C VAL A 601 27.43 -13.70 -18.54
N VAL A 602 26.33 -13.48 -17.82
CA VAL A 602 25.83 -14.40 -16.80
C VAL A 602 24.39 -14.79 -17.11
N ASP A 603 24.11 -16.09 -17.09
CA ASP A 603 22.75 -16.60 -17.07
C ASP A 603 22.43 -17.14 -15.66
N ILE A 604 21.38 -16.61 -15.02
CA ILE A 604 20.92 -17.03 -13.68
C ILE A 604 19.52 -17.62 -13.80
N TYR A 605 19.30 -18.78 -13.18
CA TYR A 605 18.01 -19.45 -13.16
C TYR A 605 17.58 -19.71 -11.73
N PHE A 606 16.30 -19.42 -11.43
CA PHE A 606 15.68 -19.74 -10.15
C PHE A 606 14.55 -20.73 -10.37
N ASP A 607 14.56 -21.79 -9.53
CA ASP A 607 13.44 -22.69 -9.28
C ASP A 607 12.99 -22.42 -7.83
N PHE A 608 11.87 -21.73 -7.69
CA PHE A 608 11.33 -21.34 -6.37
C PHE A 608 10.32 -22.37 -5.84
N GLU A 609 9.56 -23.02 -6.73
CA GLU A 609 8.56 -24.02 -6.38
C GLU A 609 8.70 -25.28 -7.27
N PRO A 610 9.17 -26.41 -6.70
CA PRO A 610 9.43 -27.61 -7.48
C PRO A 610 8.25 -28.04 -8.36
N GLY A 611 8.49 -28.09 -9.67
CA GLY A 611 7.52 -28.57 -10.66
C GLY A 611 6.73 -27.46 -11.36
N LEU A 612 6.81 -26.21 -10.90
CA LEU A 612 6.37 -25.04 -11.66
C LEU A 612 7.54 -24.56 -12.52
N GLY A 613 7.30 -24.09 -13.75
CA GLY A 613 8.39 -23.67 -14.65
C GLY A 613 8.50 -24.49 -15.94
N SER A 614 9.19 -23.95 -16.93
CA SER A 614 9.48 -24.66 -18.18
C SER A 614 10.69 -24.12 -18.93
N PHE A 615 11.48 -23.22 -18.33
CA PHE A 615 12.60 -22.66 -19.07
C PHE A 615 13.71 -23.69 -19.27
N HIS A 616 14.24 -23.69 -20.48
CA HIS A 616 15.49 -24.35 -20.83
C HIS A 616 16.64 -23.33 -20.84
N PRO A 617 17.91 -23.77 -20.89
CA PRO A 617 19.03 -22.83 -21.01
C PRO A 617 18.81 -21.89 -22.18
N MET A 618 19.00 -20.59 -21.94
CA MET A 618 18.90 -19.57 -22.97
C MET A 618 19.99 -19.79 -24.03
N ASN A 619 19.70 -19.45 -25.28
CA ASN A 619 20.65 -19.57 -26.38
C ASN A 619 21.98 -18.85 -26.05
N GLY A 620 23.14 -19.51 -26.23
CA GLY A 620 24.47 -18.95 -25.97
C GLY A 620 25.38 -19.89 -25.18
N SER A 621 24.97 -20.28 -23.98
CA SER A 621 25.77 -21.12 -23.05
C SER A 621 26.07 -22.53 -23.59
N ASN A 622 25.24 -23.03 -24.50
CA ASN A 622 25.39 -24.32 -25.19
C ASN A 622 25.43 -25.53 -24.24
N VAL A 623 24.47 -25.57 -23.31
CA VAL A 623 24.27 -26.64 -22.34
C VAL A 623 22.79 -27.05 -22.29
N GLU A 624 22.50 -28.15 -21.63
CA GLU A 624 21.15 -28.61 -21.31
C GLU A 624 20.95 -28.70 -19.80
N PHE A 625 19.73 -28.47 -19.31
CA PHE A 625 19.41 -28.79 -17.92
C PHE A 625 19.05 -30.27 -17.75
N LEU A 626 19.37 -30.84 -16.59
CA LEU A 626 18.77 -32.10 -16.15
C LEU A 626 17.25 -31.93 -16.05
N SER A 627 16.49 -32.87 -16.62
CA SER A 627 15.04 -32.78 -16.81
C SER A 627 14.19 -32.79 -15.53
N THR A 628 14.83 -32.82 -14.36
CA THR A 628 14.16 -32.86 -13.05
C THR A 628 13.84 -31.47 -12.51
N PHE A 629 14.37 -30.40 -13.10
CA PHE A 629 14.13 -29.01 -12.66
C PHE A 629 13.33 -28.25 -13.70
N ASN A 630 12.25 -27.62 -13.22
CA ASN A 630 11.41 -26.74 -14.02
C ASN A 630 11.74 -25.32 -13.56
N TRP A 631 12.42 -24.53 -14.39
CA TRP A 631 12.85 -23.19 -14.01
C TRP A 631 11.73 -22.19 -14.28
N GLU A 632 11.31 -21.42 -13.28
CA GLU A 632 10.31 -20.34 -13.49
C GLU A 632 10.96 -19.04 -13.95
N ILE A 633 12.24 -18.84 -13.67
CA ILE A 633 12.94 -17.57 -13.92
C ILE A 633 14.26 -17.82 -14.63
N ALA A 634 14.52 -17.01 -15.67
CA ALA A 634 15.78 -16.98 -16.39
C ALA A 634 16.22 -15.52 -16.58
N ILE A 635 17.37 -15.15 -16.02
CA ILE A 635 17.98 -13.82 -16.13
C ILE A 635 19.23 -13.94 -16.98
N ARG A 636 19.38 -13.08 -18.00
CA ARG A 636 20.66 -12.82 -18.65
C ARG A 636 21.14 -11.45 -18.24
N ALA A 637 22.39 -11.34 -17.79
CA ALA A 637 22.98 -10.08 -17.37
C ALA A 637 24.42 -9.92 -17.89
N SER A 638 24.72 -8.72 -18.35
CA SER A 638 26.05 -8.24 -18.68
C SER A 638 26.08 -6.72 -18.46
N ASP A 639 27.27 -6.11 -18.44
CA ASP A 639 27.42 -4.65 -18.43
C ASP A 639 27.05 -3.99 -19.78
N ASP A 640 26.65 -4.77 -20.81
CA ASP A 640 25.96 -4.29 -22.01
C ASP A 640 24.42 -4.42 -21.85
N PRO A 641 23.66 -3.30 -21.89
CA PRO A 641 22.21 -3.34 -21.82
C PRO A 641 21.51 -4.19 -22.89
N LYS A 642 22.10 -4.40 -24.08
CA LYS A 642 21.53 -5.28 -25.13
C LYS A 642 21.56 -6.75 -24.75
N ALA A 643 22.46 -7.11 -23.85
CA ALA A 643 22.64 -8.46 -23.32
C ALA A 643 22.04 -8.61 -21.92
N THR A 644 21.15 -7.71 -21.49
CA THR A 644 20.60 -7.71 -20.14
C THR A 644 19.08 -7.71 -20.17
N PHE A 645 18.49 -8.86 -19.80
CA PHE A 645 17.04 -9.06 -19.76
C PHE A 645 16.64 -10.19 -18.83
N LEU A 646 15.38 -10.18 -18.41
CA LEU A 646 14.74 -11.19 -17.59
C LEU A 646 13.63 -11.88 -18.39
N ARG A 647 13.47 -13.19 -18.20
CA ARG A 647 12.33 -13.99 -18.64
C ARG A 647 11.69 -14.70 -17.46
N ILE A 648 10.36 -14.70 -17.42
CA ILE A 648 9.55 -15.29 -16.34
C ILE A 648 8.49 -16.19 -16.96
N TRP A 649 8.35 -17.40 -16.44
CA TRP A 649 7.37 -18.39 -16.85
C TRP A 649 6.19 -18.36 -15.87
N LEU A 650 5.00 -18.10 -16.38
CA LEU A 650 3.75 -18.03 -15.60
C LEU A 650 2.80 -19.18 -15.93
N GLY A 651 3.34 -20.35 -16.30
CA GLY A 651 2.56 -21.54 -16.64
C GLY A 651 2.01 -21.54 -18.07
N ASN A 652 1.31 -20.48 -18.48
CA ASN A 652 0.73 -20.35 -19.84
C ASN A 652 1.33 -19.21 -20.67
N MET A 653 2.22 -18.40 -20.09
CA MET A 653 2.83 -17.27 -20.76
C MET A 653 4.28 -17.07 -20.31
N THR A 654 5.06 -16.42 -21.17
CA THR A 654 6.40 -15.93 -20.86
C THR A 654 6.40 -14.41 -20.90
N ILE A 655 6.82 -13.78 -19.81
CA ILE A 655 7.08 -12.34 -19.77
C ILE A 655 8.56 -12.11 -20.00
N THR A 656 8.92 -11.19 -20.90
CA THR A 656 10.30 -10.69 -21.05
C THR A 656 10.34 -9.22 -20.65
N SER A 657 11.27 -8.86 -19.77
CA SER A 657 11.47 -7.48 -19.31
C SER A 657 12.95 -7.14 -19.39
N ASN A 658 13.27 -5.92 -19.81
CA ASN A 658 14.61 -5.39 -19.59
C ASN A 658 14.81 -5.18 -18.07
N ILE A 659 16.05 -5.36 -17.62
CA ILE A 659 16.49 -5.15 -16.24
C ILE A 659 17.79 -4.37 -16.28
N TYR A 660 18.28 -3.94 -15.12
CA TYR A 660 19.55 -3.23 -15.02
C TYR A 660 20.65 -4.18 -14.58
N ALA A 661 21.83 -4.03 -15.18
CA ALA A 661 23.03 -4.69 -14.73
C ALA A 661 24.25 -3.79 -14.97
N GLU A 662 25.14 -3.74 -13.99
CA GLU A 662 26.40 -2.99 -14.09
C GLU A 662 27.54 -3.75 -13.41
N LEU A 663 28.69 -3.84 -14.08
CA LEU A 663 29.92 -4.37 -13.50
C LEU A 663 30.69 -3.25 -12.79
N ARG A 664 30.75 -3.32 -11.45
CA ARG A 664 31.51 -2.40 -10.58
C ARG A 664 32.68 -3.13 -9.95
N GLY A 665 33.89 -2.84 -10.41
CA GLY A 665 35.08 -3.59 -9.98
C GLY A 665 34.93 -5.06 -10.36
N THR A 666 34.85 -5.93 -9.36
CA THR A 666 34.69 -7.38 -9.54
C THR A 666 33.24 -7.88 -9.40
N THR A 667 32.26 -6.99 -9.22
CA THR A 667 30.87 -7.41 -8.95
C THR A 667 29.92 -6.89 -10.02
N LEU A 668 29.20 -7.81 -10.67
CA LEU A 668 28.06 -7.50 -11.53
C LEU A 668 26.81 -7.38 -10.66
N THR A 669 26.35 -6.14 -10.48
CA THR A 669 25.13 -5.80 -9.74
C THR A 669 23.96 -5.78 -10.70
N ILE A 670 22.95 -6.62 -10.45
CA ILE A 670 21.74 -6.75 -11.25
C ILE A 670 20.56 -6.25 -10.42
N ILE A 671 19.73 -5.38 -10.98
CA ILE A 671 18.54 -4.83 -10.31
C ILE A 671 17.30 -5.24 -11.08
N VAL A 672 16.39 -5.91 -10.38
CA VAL A 672 15.15 -6.45 -10.94
C VAL A 672 13.96 -5.95 -10.13
N PRO A 673 12.86 -5.50 -10.75
CA PRO A 673 11.63 -5.20 -10.01
C PRO A 673 11.13 -6.42 -9.22
N SER A 674 10.86 -6.23 -7.93
CA SER A 674 10.45 -7.31 -7.00
C SER A 674 9.18 -8.06 -7.41
N ARG A 675 8.29 -7.44 -8.21
CA ARG A 675 7.10 -8.11 -8.76
C ARG A 675 7.41 -9.34 -9.63
N TYR A 676 8.64 -9.44 -10.11
CA TYR A 676 9.07 -10.47 -11.03
C TYR A 676 9.82 -11.62 -10.36
N LEU A 677 10.50 -11.35 -9.25
CA LEU A 677 11.29 -12.32 -8.52
C LEU A 677 10.58 -12.60 -7.20
N MET A 678 9.77 -13.66 -7.21
CA MET A 678 9.10 -14.16 -6.03
C MET A 678 10.14 -14.66 -5.02
N LEU A 679 9.88 -14.56 -3.72
CA LEU A 679 10.53 -15.45 -2.77
C LEU A 679 9.51 -16.51 -2.31
N PRO A 680 9.88 -17.80 -2.32
CA PRO A 680 9.04 -18.83 -1.75
C PRO A 680 9.00 -18.67 -0.22
N ARG A 681 7.96 -19.25 0.39
CA ARG A 681 7.77 -19.26 1.85
C ARG A 681 8.91 -19.94 2.62
N SER A 682 9.76 -20.70 1.93
CA SER A 682 10.95 -21.34 2.48
C SER A 682 12.11 -21.25 1.51
N THR A 683 13.29 -20.88 2.00
CA THR A 683 14.55 -20.88 1.22
C THR A 683 15.05 -22.30 0.91
N SER A 684 14.58 -23.31 1.64
CA SER A 684 15.02 -24.71 1.49
C SER A 684 14.56 -25.38 0.20
N SER A 685 13.46 -24.91 -0.41
CA SER A 685 12.96 -25.41 -1.69
C SER A 685 13.65 -24.76 -2.89
N ILE A 686 14.35 -23.64 -2.69
CA ILE A 686 14.96 -22.88 -3.77
C ILE A 686 16.09 -23.67 -4.41
N ARG A 687 16.16 -23.67 -5.75
CA ARG A 687 17.34 -24.05 -6.50
C ARG A 687 17.79 -22.89 -7.38
N VAL A 688 19.10 -22.73 -7.50
CA VAL A 688 19.73 -21.69 -8.30
C VAL A 688 20.78 -22.31 -9.19
N ALA A 689 20.78 -21.94 -10.47
CA ALA A 689 21.91 -22.17 -11.38
C ALA A 689 22.46 -20.82 -11.83
N VAL A 690 23.78 -20.70 -11.85
CA VAL A 690 24.50 -19.54 -12.40
C VAL A 690 25.49 -20.08 -13.43
N LEU A 691 25.41 -19.62 -14.66
CA LEU A 691 26.36 -19.94 -15.72
C LEU A 691 27.09 -18.66 -16.10
N VAL A 692 28.42 -18.71 -16.21
CA VAL A 692 29.28 -17.58 -16.55
C VAL A 692 30.01 -17.85 -17.86
N GLY A 693 30.04 -16.85 -18.73
CA GLY A 693 30.81 -16.85 -19.96
C GLY A 693 31.44 -15.51 -20.26
N GLU A 694 32.23 -15.48 -21.33
CA GLU A 694 32.79 -14.25 -21.86
C GLU A 694 31.79 -13.60 -22.83
N TYR A 695 31.56 -12.30 -22.68
CA TYR A 695 30.65 -11.53 -23.52
C TYR A 695 31.22 -11.32 -24.93
N ASN A 696 30.39 -11.54 -25.96
CA ASN A 696 30.69 -11.17 -27.35
C ASN A 696 29.44 -10.67 -28.07
N LYS A 697 29.43 -9.38 -28.44
CA LYS A 697 28.33 -8.68 -29.11
C LYS A 697 27.80 -9.35 -30.39
N SER A 698 28.68 -10.04 -31.13
CA SER A 698 28.37 -10.62 -32.44
C SER A 698 27.97 -12.10 -32.38
N SER A 699 28.02 -12.72 -31.19
CA SER A 699 27.75 -14.14 -31.03
C SER A 699 26.30 -14.41 -30.57
N PRO A 700 25.72 -15.57 -30.89
CA PRO A 700 24.39 -15.93 -30.44
C PRO A 700 24.25 -15.81 -28.91
N GLY A 701 23.24 -15.05 -28.49
CA GLY A 701 23.00 -14.82 -27.07
C GLY A 701 24.02 -13.95 -26.36
N TYR A 702 24.97 -13.35 -27.08
CA TYR A 702 26.08 -12.56 -26.55
C TYR A 702 27.18 -13.36 -25.83
N TRP A 703 27.24 -14.69 -26.06
CA TRP A 703 28.26 -15.57 -25.48
C TRP A 703 29.39 -15.82 -26.47
N GLN A 704 30.64 -15.60 -26.05
CA GLN A 704 31.82 -15.98 -26.81
C GLN A 704 31.83 -17.49 -27.03
N LYS A 705 31.88 -17.92 -28.29
CA LYS A 705 31.99 -19.34 -28.63
C LYS A 705 33.39 -19.84 -28.27
N VAL A 706 33.46 -20.94 -27.51
CA VAL A 706 34.73 -21.56 -27.15
C VAL A 706 35.24 -22.41 -28.32
N ASN A 707 36.55 -22.31 -28.59
CA ASN A 707 37.21 -22.94 -29.72
C ASN A 707 38.45 -23.74 -29.28
N GLU A 708 39.17 -24.32 -30.24
CA GLU A 708 40.37 -25.12 -29.96
C GLU A 708 41.48 -24.33 -29.28
N SER A 709 41.66 -23.04 -29.60
CA SER A 709 42.68 -22.19 -28.95
C SER A 709 42.42 -21.95 -27.47
N LEU A 710 41.15 -22.02 -27.06
CA LEU A 710 40.72 -21.92 -25.67
C LEU A 710 40.67 -23.29 -24.98
N GLY A 711 40.99 -24.40 -25.66
CA GLY A 711 41.07 -25.74 -25.06
C GLY A 711 39.88 -26.67 -25.30
N ALA A 712 38.95 -26.31 -26.20
CA ALA A 712 37.90 -27.23 -26.64
C ALA A 712 38.42 -28.28 -27.64
N SER A 713 37.84 -29.48 -27.62
CA SER A 713 38.18 -30.53 -28.58
C SER A 713 37.74 -30.16 -30.00
N LYS A 714 38.61 -30.40 -30.99
CA LYS A 714 38.31 -30.20 -32.42
C LYS A 714 37.00 -30.84 -32.86
N THR A 715 36.75 -32.08 -32.42
CA THR A 715 35.51 -32.80 -32.76
C THR A 715 34.29 -32.10 -32.17
N ALA A 716 34.38 -31.66 -30.91
CA ALA A 716 33.29 -30.94 -30.25
C ALA A 716 32.98 -29.61 -30.95
N VAL A 717 34.02 -28.85 -31.30
CA VAL A 717 33.91 -27.59 -32.04
C VAL A 717 33.25 -27.78 -33.41
N SER A 718 33.64 -28.83 -34.14
CA SER A 718 33.06 -29.16 -35.46
C SER A 718 31.58 -29.54 -35.39
N LEU A 719 31.17 -30.18 -34.30
CA LEU A 719 29.78 -30.55 -34.04
C LEU A 719 28.97 -29.43 -33.37
N GLY A 720 29.65 -28.39 -32.87
CA GLY A 720 29.02 -27.26 -32.18
C GLY A 720 28.43 -27.61 -30.82
N ILE A 721 28.96 -28.62 -30.13
CA ILE A 721 28.41 -29.14 -28.86
C ILE A 721 29.23 -28.79 -27.62
N GLN A 722 30.36 -28.10 -27.78
CA GLN A 722 31.21 -27.68 -26.67
C GLN A 722 30.46 -26.66 -25.80
N PRO A 723 30.48 -26.77 -24.46
CA PRO A 723 29.89 -25.76 -23.61
C PRO A 723 30.63 -24.43 -23.80
N ASN A 724 29.89 -23.32 -23.87
CA ASN A 724 30.47 -21.97 -23.88
C ASN A 724 30.56 -21.39 -22.46
N VAL A 725 30.38 -22.23 -21.45
CA VAL A 725 30.45 -21.89 -20.03
C VAL A 725 31.91 -21.97 -19.59
N VAL A 726 32.41 -20.85 -19.10
CA VAL A 726 33.75 -20.70 -18.51
C VAL A 726 33.74 -21.17 -17.06
N ASP A 727 32.66 -20.80 -16.36
CA ASP A 727 32.49 -21.09 -14.94
C ASP A 727 31.00 -21.21 -14.58
N MET A 728 30.67 -21.89 -13.48
CA MET A 728 29.30 -22.03 -13.01
C MET A 728 29.23 -22.21 -11.50
N LEU A 729 28.13 -21.74 -10.88
CA LEU A 729 27.92 -21.99 -9.45
C LEU A 729 27.88 -23.50 -9.20
N ALA A 730 28.84 -24.02 -8.42
CA ALA A 730 28.96 -25.42 -8.05
C ALA A 730 29.41 -25.60 -6.59
N PRO A 731 29.00 -26.67 -5.89
CA PRO A 731 29.47 -26.91 -4.52
C PRO A 731 30.97 -27.22 -4.40
N SER A 732 31.60 -27.61 -5.51
CA SER A 732 33.01 -28.00 -5.58
C SER A 732 33.50 -28.00 -7.02
N VAL A 733 34.80 -27.76 -7.19
CA VAL A 733 35.51 -27.81 -8.47
C VAL A 733 35.25 -29.10 -9.27
N ASP A 734 35.26 -30.25 -8.60
CA ASP A 734 35.07 -31.55 -9.28
C ASP A 734 33.64 -31.73 -9.79
N MET A 735 32.65 -31.14 -9.11
CA MET A 735 31.26 -31.15 -9.54
C MET A 735 31.09 -30.34 -10.83
N GLN A 736 31.67 -29.13 -10.89
CA GLN A 736 31.69 -28.32 -12.10
C GLN A 736 32.30 -29.09 -13.28
N LYS A 737 33.51 -29.65 -13.09
CA LYS A 737 34.18 -30.45 -14.13
C LYS A 737 33.30 -31.61 -14.60
N SER A 738 32.63 -32.30 -13.68
CA SER A 738 31.75 -33.41 -14.01
C SER A 738 30.53 -32.96 -14.82
N LEU A 739 29.91 -31.83 -14.48
CA LEU A 739 28.72 -31.32 -15.17
C LEU A 739 29.07 -30.76 -16.55
N LEU A 740 30.04 -29.85 -16.62
CA LEU A 740 30.47 -29.24 -17.88
C LEU A 740 31.20 -30.24 -18.78
N GLY A 741 31.90 -31.21 -18.21
CA GLY A 741 32.58 -32.29 -18.94
C GLY A 741 31.66 -33.42 -19.41
N SER A 742 30.36 -33.39 -19.09
CA SER A 742 29.41 -34.44 -19.47
C SER A 742 28.99 -34.43 -20.95
N TYR A 743 29.43 -33.42 -21.72
CA TYR A 743 29.21 -33.40 -23.16
C TYR A 743 29.96 -34.56 -23.83
N ASP A 744 29.39 -35.12 -24.89
CA ASP A 744 29.96 -36.26 -25.58
C ASP A 744 29.90 -36.07 -27.11
N PRO A 745 31.05 -35.82 -27.76
CA PRO A 745 31.16 -35.78 -29.22
C PRO A 745 30.79 -37.08 -29.92
N GLY A 746 30.99 -38.24 -29.28
CA GLY A 746 30.65 -39.54 -29.84
C GLY A 746 29.14 -39.73 -30.00
N SER A 747 28.36 -39.31 -29.01
CA SER A 747 26.89 -39.39 -29.03
C SER A 747 26.18 -38.06 -29.35
N ARG A 748 26.94 -37.01 -29.73
CA ARG A 748 26.44 -35.65 -30.04
C ARG A 748 25.61 -35.02 -28.92
N LYS A 749 26.00 -35.23 -27.67
CA LYS A 749 25.29 -34.70 -26.50
C LYS A 749 25.94 -33.42 -25.98
N LEU A 750 25.11 -32.43 -25.65
CA LEU A 750 25.53 -31.24 -24.91
C LEU A 750 25.86 -31.58 -23.46
N ALA A 751 26.62 -30.71 -22.79
CA ALA A 751 26.85 -30.83 -21.35
C ALA A 751 25.53 -30.65 -20.61
N ARG A 752 25.29 -31.49 -19.59
CA ARG A 752 24.09 -31.44 -18.75
C ARG A 752 24.41 -30.82 -17.40
N VAL A 753 23.79 -29.68 -17.10
CA VAL A 753 23.99 -28.89 -15.87
C VAL A 753 22.76 -28.94 -14.97
N THR A 754 22.92 -28.49 -13.72
CA THR A 754 21.86 -28.51 -12.69
C THR A 754 21.96 -27.29 -11.78
N GLY A 755 20.89 -27.03 -11.01
CA GLY A 755 20.88 -26.07 -9.92
C GLY A 755 21.30 -26.66 -8.57
N PHE A 756 21.64 -25.78 -7.66
CA PHE A 756 22.01 -26.09 -6.28
C PHE A 756 21.17 -25.30 -5.29
N SER A 757 20.98 -25.86 -4.09
CA SER A 757 20.33 -25.14 -3.00
C SER A 757 21.28 -24.09 -2.42
N PRO A 758 20.78 -22.88 -2.10
CA PRO A 758 21.52 -21.95 -1.27
C PRO A 758 21.91 -22.58 0.07
N LYS A 759 23.06 -22.20 0.64
CA LYS A 759 23.36 -22.52 2.04
C LYS A 759 22.44 -21.65 2.91
N GLU A 760 21.79 -22.23 3.94
CA GLU A 760 20.84 -21.50 4.79
C GLU A 760 21.49 -20.25 5.41
N THR A 761 21.01 -19.07 5.04
CA THR A 761 21.23 -17.86 5.84
C THR A 761 20.14 -17.83 6.92
N ILE A 762 20.56 -17.80 8.18
CA ILE A 762 19.65 -17.69 9.33
C ILE A 762 18.84 -16.40 9.18
N ILE A 763 17.52 -16.52 9.00
CA ILE A 763 16.59 -15.40 9.18
C ILE A 763 16.55 -15.10 10.68
N VAL A 764 17.25 -14.05 11.11
CA VAL A 764 17.02 -13.50 12.45
C VAL A 764 15.69 -12.75 12.38
N ASN A 765 14.59 -13.43 12.75
CA ASN A 765 13.37 -12.72 13.11
C ASN A 765 13.75 -11.72 14.21
N PRO A 766 13.50 -10.40 14.05
CA PRO A 766 13.68 -9.48 15.16
C PRO A 766 12.66 -9.89 16.23
N THR A 767 13.14 -10.62 17.22
CA THR A 767 12.40 -10.81 18.46
C THR A 767 12.22 -9.41 19.04
N PRO A 768 11.02 -8.98 19.43
CA PRO A 768 10.86 -7.72 20.13
C PRO A 768 11.75 -7.78 21.36
N SER A 769 12.82 -6.99 21.38
CA SER A 769 13.64 -6.81 22.57
C SER A 769 12.72 -6.29 23.66
N SER A 770 12.37 -7.15 24.59
CA SER A 770 11.74 -6.75 25.84
C SER A 770 12.76 -5.87 26.57
N THR A 771 12.61 -4.56 26.45
CA THR A 771 13.32 -3.61 27.30
C THR A 771 12.80 -3.83 28.72
N SER A 772 13.44 -4.72 29.47
CA SER A 772 13.29 -4.74 30.92
C SER A 772 13.81 -3.40 31.43
N SER A 773 12.90 -2.57 31.94
CA SER A 773 13.24 -1.32 32.61
C SER A 773 14.28 -1.61 33.70
N PRO A 774 15.35 -0.81 33.85
CA PRO A 774 16.26 -0.97 34.97
C PRO A 774 15.49 -0.78 36.30
N PRO A 775 15.83 -1.52 37.36
CA PRO A 775 15.19 -1.33 38.66
C PRO A 775 15.43 0.10 39.16
N GLN A 776 14.35 0.82 39.45
CA GLN A 776 14.45 2.08 40.18
C GLN A 776 15.01 1.78 41.58
N SER A 777 16.22 2.26 41.85
CA SER A 777 16.74 2.36 43.21
C SER A 777 16.32 3.71 43.83
N PRO A 778 16.05 3.75 45.15
CA PRO A 778 15.28 4.81 45.76
C PRO A 778 16.11 6.07 46.03
N THR A 779 15.43 7.21 45.91
CA THR A 779 15.89 8.55 46.24
C THR A 779 16.38 8.65 47.70
N SER A 780 17.55 9.24 47.94
CA SER A 780 17.92 9.80 49.24
C SER A 780 18.89 10.97 49.09
N ALA A 781 18.74 11.92 50.02
CA ALA A 781 19.11 13.32 49.93
C ALA A 781 20.60 13.66 50.19
N ILE A 782 20.93 14.92 49.88
CA ILE A 782 22.22 15.60 49.91
C ILE A 782 22.79 15.81 51.32
N SER A 783 24.11 15.66 51.51
CA SER A 783 24.94 16.57 52.33
C SER A 783 26.45 16.46 52.03
N PRO A 784 27.27 17.52 52.28
CA PRO A 784 28.59 17.72 51.67
C PRO A 784 29.79 17.38 52.57
N GLY A 785 30.92 16.95 51.98
CA GLY A 785 32.22 16.84 52.66
C GLY A 785 33.34 16.23 51.79
N SER A 786 34.38 17.03 51.50
CA SER A 786 35.65 16.74 50.78
C SER A 786 36.61 15.78 51.53
N PRO A 787 37.85 15.52 51.04
CA PRO A 787 38.26 14.99 49.73
C PRO A 787 39.22 13.78 49.87
N GLY A 788 39.32 12.92 48.85
CA GLY A 788 40.39 11.92 48.81
C GLY A 788 40.36 10.95 47.63
N GLY A 789 41.32 11.10 46.71
CA GLY A 789 42.09 9.96 46.18
C GLY A 789 41.58 9.17 44.97
N GLN A 790 42.09 9.58 43.80
CA GLN A 790 42.70 8.76 42.73
C GLN A 790 41.88 7.93 41.72
N ASP A 791 42.25 8.22 40.46
CA ASP A 791 42.33 7.39 39.26
C ASP A 791 41.06 6.89 38.55
N ARG A 792 40.65 7.69 37.55
CA ARG A 792 40.26 7.26 36.19
C ARG A 792 40.10 8.48 35.27
N GLY A 793 41.21 9.00 34.75
CA GLY A 793 41.22 10.15 33.84
C GLY A 793 42.36 10.08 32.82
N SER A 794 42.32 9.12 31.90
CA SER A 794 43.38 8.97 30.87
C SER A 794 42.87 8.73 29.44
N ARG A 795 41.59 8.37 29.23
CA ARG A 795 41.09 8.09 27.86
C ARG A 795 40.45 9.28 27.13
N TYR A 796 39.98 10.31 27.85
CA TYR A 796 39.39 11.50 27.24
C TYR A 796 40.43 12.60 26.89
N GLY A 797 41.55 12.66 27.61
CA GLY A 797 42.63 13.62 27.33
C GLY A 797 43.37 13.35 26.01
N ALA A 798 43.56 12.08 25.65
CA ALA A 798 44.23 11.70 24.41
C ALA A 798 43.40 12.04 23.16
N VAL A 799 42.07 11.86 23.23
CA VAL A 799 41.16 12.17 22.12
C VAL A 799 41.08 13.68 21.88
N ILE A 800 41.03 14.48 22.96
CA ILE A 800 41.01 15.95 22.85
C ILE A 800 42.34 16.47 22.30
N ALA A 801 43.48 15.91 22.73
CA ALA A 801 44.78 16.30 22.21
C ALA A 801 44.93 16.02 20.70
N ILE A 802 44.43 14.87 20.22
CA ILE A 802 44.45 14.52 18.78
C ILE A 802 43.58 15.48 17.96
N ILE A 803 42.39 15.86 18.47
CA ILE A 803 41.50 16.80 17.79
C ILE A 803 42.14 18.19 17.69
N VAL A 804 42.78 18.66 18.76
CA VAL A 804 43.46 19.98 18.76
C VAL A 804 44.64 20.00 17.77
N ILE A 805 45.40 18.91 17.68
CA ILE A 805 46.52 18.79 16.72
C ILE A 805 46.00 18.79 15.27
N LEU A 806 44.92 18.07 14.98
CA LEU A 806 44.29 18.03 13.65
C LEU A 806 43.77 19.41 13.22
N VAL A 807 43.10 20.13 14.14
CA VAL A 807 42.60 21.48 13.87
C VAL A 807 43.75 22.46 13.63
N ALA A 808 44.84 22.37 14.39
CA ALA A 808 46.02 23.20 14.18
C ALA A 808 46.71 22.92 12.83
N LEU A 809 46.78 21.64 12.41
CA LEU A 809 47.36 21.24 11.12
C LEU A 809 46.52 21.74 9.93
N ILE A 810 45.19 21.67 10.05
CA ILE A 810 44.27 22.23 9.05
C ILE A 810 44.43 23.75 8.97
N LEU A 811 44.57 24.45 10.11
CA LEU A 811 44.79 25.90 10.12
C LEU A 811 46.11 26.29 9.46
N VAL A 812 47.19 25.54 9.67
CA VAL A 812 48.49 25.79 9.03
C VAL A 812 48.43 25.56 7.52
N ILE A 813 47.68 24.55 7.05
CA ILE A 813 47.48 24.28 5.61
C ILE A 813 46.65 25.40 4.96
N VAL A 814 45.60 25.87 5.64
CA VAL A 814 44.75 26.97 5.15
C VAL A 814 45.51 28.31 5.13
N LEU A 815 46.35 28.57 6.13
CA LEU A 815 47.17 29.79 6.18
C LEU A 815 48.33 29.74 5.16
N ARG A 816 48.92 28.58 4.88
CA ARG A 816 49.92 28.43 3.81
C ARG A 816 49.32 28.60 2.42
N ARG A 817 48.08 28.17 2.17
CA ARG A 817 47.39 28.36 0.88
C ARG A 817 46.91 29.80 0.63
N ARG A 818 46.87 30.66 1.66
CA ARG A 818 46.58 32.09 1.49
C ARG A 818 47.82 32.96 1.31
N ALA A 819 49.02 32.39 1.44
CA ALA A 819 50.29 33.10 1.32
C ALA A 819 51.12 32.65 0.10
N SER A 820 50.50 31.97 -0.87
CA SER A 820 51.08 31.55 -2.16
C SER A 820 50.21 32.00 -3.31
#